data_AF-A0A1L8MJK0-F1
#
_entry.id   AF-A0A1L8MJK0-F1
#
_cell.length_a   1.000
_cell.length_b   1.000
_cell.length_c   1.000
_cell.angle_alpha   90.00
_cell.angle_beta   90.00
_cell.angle_gamma   90.00
#
_symmetry.space_group_name_H-M   'P 1'
#
loop_
_entity.id
_entity.type
_entity.pdbx_description
1 polymer ?
#
loop_
_entity_poly.entity_id
_entity_poly.type
_entity_poly.pdbx_seq_one_letter_code
_entity_poly.pdbx_strand_id
1 'polypeptide(L)'
;MLIALTLFAGCGESVVSQSNEEPDPVVVDIPIAFIKRALPVDDDGNRVQTDLRRPSQFIPGAALFIKKRAAVSSEEINITDRVFLASDSDTQDPTDFASLQYDVKDLEVSYDGTRLLFAMRAPEIENADDDEQPTWNIWEYDLPSDTLRRIIASDIVAEAGEDISPVYLPDGRIVFSSTRQRTNQAILIDEGKAQYSGLEESLRVPASVLHVMNPNGTDITQISFNQSHDLDPLVLPNGKVLFTRWDQAVGDKGMHLYQMNPDGSQLEIMYGRHSHDFDGSNQHFIKSRTTPDEQVIVAVSEYQRTRLGGNFYRLNINDFIDNEAPVAANDSATGPGQIPALFNTIDTQSPLSPGGYVSSLYPLFDGSGRQLFTWSQCRVYAPASADDNPEERKILPCSQALLAEEGIEAAPELYGLWMYDPASNTQQVIAPPQEGFAYTEVVSMEQRIFPQDYVQDENYSNELAEQGLGRIHIRSIYDVSGEDITPMGIEVMANPALTSPQQRPIRFVRVVKSVSIPDDDIIDVERSDFGPSRNLLMREMIGYAMVEPDGSVMLDLPANVPLSLSFLNEAGMRVTPRHNNWIQLVPGEIKTCNGCHTRDSRLPHGRLDAEYPSINSGAPSTGGPHPGANPSLFADLGETMAQTRARIAGSAYPSADIIFEDVWTNPASDEVAESFSYAYGDMMTTIPISQSCAQTWTNLCRIVVNYPDHIQPLFELSRQTRDEQGMLVSDHTCVSCHSSSDTDGLTRVPAAQLDLTNQPSLDNADQLMGFRELLFNDVEVEVVEGVLLDKLVQAIDGNGNPIFETDDEGELILDTEGNPIPVLTTIRVRATARAGSAAASSAFFSPFTTGSHQGWLSKAELRLIAEWLDVGAQYYNNPFDTPQD
;
A
#
# COMPACT_ATOMS: atom_id res chain seq x y z
N MET A 1 53.83 17.70 -54.61
CA MET A 1 55.04 17.70 -53.77
C MET A 1 54.76 18.68 -52.65
N LEU A 2 54.30 18.12 -51.52
CA LEU A 2 53.75 18.79 -50.34
C LEU A 2 54.86 18.88 -49.28
N ILE A 3 55.16 20.07 -48.74
CA ILE A 3 55.88 20.25 -47.48
C ILE A 3 55.36 21.51 -46.77
N ALA A 4 55.23 21.40 -45.44
CA ALA A 4 55.18 22.43 -44.39
C ALA A 4 53.83 23.17 -44.18
N LEU A 5 53.37 23.43 -42.95
CA LEU A 5 53.80 23.06 -41.59
C LEU A 5 52.62 23.40 -40.66
N THR A 6 52.35 22.53 -39.69
CA THR A 6 51.42 22.73 -38.56
C THR A 6 51.91 23.84 -37.62
N LEU A 7 50.99 24.69 -37.14
CA LEU A 7 51.15 25.48 -35.93
C LEU A 7 49.87 25.38 -35.09
N PHE A 8 50.02 24.76 -33.92
CA PHE A 8 49.09 24.82 -32.79
C PHE A 8 49.14 26.22 -32.18
N ALA A 9 47.97 26.79 -31.88
CA ALA A 9 47.84 27.91 -30.96
C ALA A 9 46.69 27.58 -29.99
N GLY A 10 47.03 27.34 -28.73
CA GLY A 10 46.10 27.40 -27.61
C GLY A 10 45.89 28.83 -27.14
N CYS A 11 44.71 29.10 -26.59
CA CYS A 11 44.29 30.15 -25.64
C CYS A 11 42.75 30.04 -25.54
N GLY A 12 42.07 30.12 -24.39
CA GLY A 12 42.58 30.51 -23.08
C GLY A 12 41.55 30.30 -21.96
N GLU A 13 42.11 30.27 -20.75
CA GLU A 13 41.44 30.69 -19.52
C GLU A 13 40.88 32.10 -19.71
N SER A 14 39.63 32.31 -19.33
CA SER A 14 39.07 33.64 -19.10
C SER A 14 38.78 33.78 -17.61
N VAL A 15 39.72 34.41 -16.91
CA VAL A 15 39.51 35.01 -15.60
C VAL A 15 38.60 36.23 -15.82
N VAL A 16 37.38 36.18 -15.29
CA VAL A 16 36.43 37.29 -15.35
C VAL A 16 36.80 38.32 -14.27
N SER A 17 37.26 39.49 -14.69
CA SER A 17 37.43 40.67 -13.84
C SER A 17 36.07 41.26 -13.48
N GLN A 18 35.80 41.43 -12.19
CA GLN A 18 34.64 42.15 -11.67
C GLN A 18 34.72 43.64 -12.01
N SER A 19 33.69 44.17 -12.66
CA SER A 19 33.37 45.60 -12.66
C SER A 19 31.91 45.81 -12.24
N ASN A 20 31.69 46.78 -11.36
CA ASN A 20 30.42 47.13 -10.73
C ASN A 20 29.32 47.58 -11.73
N GLU A 21 28.10 47.14 -11.42
CA GLU A 21 26.78 47.78 -11.65
C GLU A 21 26.32 48.04 -13.10
N GLU A 22 25.81 46.97 -13.74
CA GLU A 22 24.46 46.93 -14.33
C GLU A 22 23.85 45.55 -14.00
N PRO A 23 22.52 45.41 -13.79
CA PRO A 23 21.92 44.09 -13.55
C PRO A 23 22.06 43.25 -14.82
N ASP A 24 22.74 42.12 -14.68
CA ASP A 24 22.81 41.09 -15.72
C ASP A 24 21.38 40.61 -16.01
N PRO A 25 20.89 40.69 -17.27
CA PRO A 25 19.54 40.28 -17.65
C PRO A 25 19.25 38.79 -17.40
N VAL A 26 20.25 37.99 -17.01
CA VAL A 26 20.13 36.59 -16.62
C VAL A 26 19.84 36.40 -15.12
N VAL A 27 20.08 37.41 -14.27
CA VAL A 27 19.88 37.31 -12.82
C VAL A 27 18.39 37.40 -12.48
N VAL A 28 17.87 36.33 -11.90
CA VAL A 28 16.50 36.27 -11.37
C VAL A 28 16.51 36.91 -9.98
N ASP A 29 15.86 38.07 -9.83
CA ASP A 29 15.67 38.79 -8.56
C ASP A 29 14.60 38.15 -7.65
N ILE A 30 14.45 36.82 -7.74
CA ILE A 30 13.52 36.04 -6.93
C ILE A 30 14.33 35.33 -5.84
N PRO A 31 13.89 35.38 -4.57
CA PRO A 31 14.56 34.65 -3.51
C PRO A 31 14.53 33.15 -3.76
N ILE A 32 15.65 32.48 -3.53
CA ILE A 32 15.79 31.03 -3.65
C ILE A 32 16.00 30.46 -2.26
N ALA A 33 15.13 29.52 -1.86
CA ALA A 33 15.25 28.80 -0.60
C ALA A 33 15.73 27.37 -0.85
N PHE A 34 16.61 26.86 0.00
CA PHE A 34 17.18 25.52 -0.18
C PHE A 34 17.62 24.92 1.15
N ILE A 35 17.63 23.58 1.20
CA ILE A 35 18.14 22.83 2.34
C ILE A 35 19.57 22.39 2.05
N LYS A 36 20.48 22.79 2.93
CA LYS A 36 21.88 22.37 2.91
C LYS A 36 22.10 21.33 4.02
N ARG A 37 22.70 20.20 3.65
CA ARG A 37 22.86 19.02 4.51
C ARG A 37 24.31 18.53 4.51
N ALA A 38 24.83 18.18 5.68
CA ALA A 38 26.05 17.38 5.80
C ALA A 38 25.84 16.00 5.18
N LEU A 39 26.75 15.58 4.31
CA LEU A 39 26.70 14.27 3.69
C LEU A 39 26.66 13.18 4.78
N PRO A 40 25.55 12.43 4.92
CA PRO A 40 25.32 11.67 6.13
C PRO A 40 26.21 10.43 6.16
N VAL A 41 26.96 10.30 7.25
CA VAL A 41 27.83 9.16 7.56
C VAL A 41 27.56 8.66 8.97
N ASP A 42 27.73 7.36 9.20
CA ASP A 42 27.69 6.75 10.53
C ASP A 42 29.00 6.98 11.30
N ASP A 43 29.07 6.51 12.55
CA ASP A 43 30.23 6.67 13.43
C ASP A 43 31.52 6.02 12.88
N ASP A 44 31.37 5.03 11.99
CA ASP A 44 32.46 4.34 11.31
C ASP A 44 32.86 5.05 9.98
N GLY A 45 32.18 6.15 9.63
CA GLY A 45 32.42 6.94 8.42
C GLY A 45 31.77 6.37 7.15
N ASN A 46 30.91 5.36 7.25
CA ASN A 46 30.16 4.81 6.12
C ASN A 46 28.91 5.65 5.84
N ARG A 47 28.42 5.64 4.60
CA ARG A 47 27.22 6.39 4.22
C ARG A 47 25.97 5.86 4.93
N VAL A 48 25.19 6.76 5.52
CA VAL A 48 23.89 6.41 6.08
C VAL A 48 22.93 6.01 4.96
N GLN A 49 22.29 4.85 5.10
CA GLN A 49 21.26 4.39 4.20
C GLN A 49 19.93 5.11 4.51
N THR A 50 19.31 5.67 3.47
CA THR A 50 17.94 6.19 3.50
C THR A 50 16.95 5.11 3.08
N ASP A 51 15.77 5.07 3.70
CA ASP A 51 14.68 4.15 3.34
C ASP A 51 13.34 4.88 3.17
N LEU A 52 12.75 4.82 1.98
CA LEU A 52 11.46 5.49 1.69
C LEU A 52 10.31 4.96 2.56
N ARG A 53 10.44 3.73 3.10
CA ARG A 53 9.45 3.09 3.98
C ARG A 53 9.64 3.51 5.44
N ARG A 54 10.61 4.37 5.74
CA ARG A 54 10.81 4.99 7.05
C ARG A 54 10.71 6.50 6.90
N PRO A 55 9.51 7.04 6.61
CA PRO A 55 9.34 8.46 6.31
C PRO A 55 9.76 9.38 7.48
N SER A 56 9.72 8.92 8.72
CA SER A 56 10.17 9.67 9.90
C SER A 56 11.66 9.52 10.21
N GLN A 57 12.46 8.84 9.37
CA GLN A 57 13.89 8.65 9.61
C GLN A 57 14.58 10.00 9.88
N PHE A 58 15.24 10.09 11.05
CA PHE A 58 15.99 11.25 11.47
C PHE A 58 17.45 11.14 11.02
N ILE A 59 17.94 12.14 10.31
CA ILE A 59 19.33 12.20 9.83
C ILE A 59 19.84 13.61 10.13
N PRO A 60 20.40 13.88 11.32
CA PRO A 60 20.81 15.23 11.71
C PRO A 60 21.86 15.79 10.76
N GLY A 61 21.95 17.13 10.71
CA GLY A 61 22.95 17.81 9.88
C GLY A 61 22.37 18.67 8.75
N ALA A 62 21.10 19.10 8.83
CA ALA A 62 20.45 19.86 7.78
C ALA A 62 19.86 21.20 8.28
N ALA A 63 19.99 22.25 7.47
CA ALA A 63 19.48 23.58 7.77
C ALA A 63 18.89 24.28 6.53
N LEU A 64 17.91 25.16 6.75
CA LEU A 64 17.26 25.94 5.71
C LEU A 64 18.00 27.26 5.46
N PHE A 65 18.26 27.57 4.20
CA PHE A 65 18.89 28.82 3.76
C PHE A 65 18.04 29.54 2.73
N ILE A 66 18.22 30.86 2.66
CA ILE A 66 17.66 31.71 1.61
C ILE A 66 18.74 32.59 0.99
N LYS A 67 18.75 32.67 -0.33
CA LYS A 67 19.46 33.69 -1.13
C LYS A 67 18.44 34.69 -1.67
N LYS A 68 18.74 35.99 -1.64
CA LYS A 68 17.84 37.03 -2.18
C LYS A 68 17.66 36.99 -3.70
N ARG A 69 18.59 36.35 -4.41
CA ARG A 69 18.58 36.17 -5.87
C ARG A 69 19.38 34.94 -6.27
N ALA A 70 19.08 34.40 -7.44
CA ALA A 70 19.72 33.21 -8.01
C ALA A 70 21.12 33.50 -8.57
N ALA A 71 22.07 33.91 -7.71
CA ALA A 71 23.44 34.25 -8.11
C ALA A 71 24.48 33.82 -7.05
N VAL A 72 25.67 33.41 -7.52
CA VAL A 72 26.81 33.03 -6.66
C VAL A 72 27.19 34.13 -5.68
N SER A 73 27.14 35.39 -6.13
CA SER A 73 27.46 36.56 -5.30
C SER A 73 26.39 36.91 -4.26
N SER A 74 25.22 36.28 -4.30
CA SER A 74 24.18 36.49 -3.28
C SER A 74 24.57 35.81 -1.97
N GLU A 75 24.43 36.52 -0.86
CA GLU A 75 24.61 35.98 0.49
C GLU A 75 23.60 34.85 0.78
N GLU A 76 24.07 33.83 1.51
CA GLU A 76 23.25 32.72 2.03
C GLU A 76 22.87 33.06 3.47
N ILE A 77 21.57 33.19 3.74
CA ILE A 77 21.05 33.54 5.05
C ILE A 77 20.51 32.26 5.69
N ASN A 78 21.06 31.85 6.84
CA ASN A 78 20.55 30.72 7.61
C ASN A 78 19.25 31.11 8.34
N ILE A 79 18.22 30.28 8.17
CA ILE A 79 16.90 30.50 8.75
C ILE A 79 16.71 29.70 10.04
N THR A 80 17.14 28.44 10.10
CA THR A 80 16.76 27.48 11.15
C THR A 80 17.69 27.43 12.36
N ASP A 81 18.97 27.80 12.21
CA ASP A 81 19.96 27.74 13.30
C ASP A 81 19.52 28.52 14.55
N ARG A 82 18.75 29.60 14.35
CA ARG A 82 18.25 30.47 15.42
C ARG A 82 17.32 29.77 16.43
N VAL A 83 16.85 28.55 16.13
CA VAL A 83 15.93 27.79 17.01
C VAL A 83 16.71 26.93 18.00
N PHE A 84 17.73 26.21 17.53
CA PHE A 84 18.42 25.17 18.33
C PHE A 84 19.87 25.54 18.69
N LEU A 85 20.47 26.52 18.03
CA LEU A 85 21.79 27.02 18.38
C LEU A 85 21.67 28.25 19.31
N ALA A 86 22.41 28.25 20.42
CA ALA A 86 22.40 29.37 21.36
C ALA A 86 23.07 30.61 20.74
N SER A 87 22.51 31.80 21.00
CA SER A 87 23.05 33.09 20.51
C SER A 87 24.48 33.42 20.99
N ASP A 88 24.99 32.69 21.99
CA ASP A 88 26.25 32.97 22.68
C ASP A 88 27.37 31.94 22.34
N SER A 89 27.14 31.00 21.41
CA SER A 89 28.19 30.09 20.94
C SER A 89 29.08 30.78 19.90
N ASP A 90 29.90 31.73 20.35
CA ASP A 90 30.96 32.42 19.58
C ASP A 90 32.06 31.47 19.01
N THR A 91 31.85 30.15 19.07
CA THR A 91 32.85 29.12 18.79
C THR A 91 32.44 28.07 17.77
N GLN A 92 31.22 28.11 17.22
CA GLN A 92 30.85 27.18 16.15
C GLN A 92 31.11 27.85 14.79
N ASP A 93 32.02 27.25 14.04
CA ASP A 93 32.26 27.62 12.65
C ASP A 93 30.93 27.45 11.89
N PRO A 94 30.34 28.49 11.28
CA PRO A 94 29.10 28.38 10.51
C PRO A 94 29.22 27.46 9.29
N THR A 95 30.39 26.89 9.04
CA THR A 95 30.65 25.84 8.04
C THR A 95 30.67 24.42 8.61
N ASP A 96 30.59 24.22 9.93
CA ASP A 96 30.60 22.89 10.57
C ASP A 96 29.18 22.29 10.71
N PHE A 97 28.53 21.98 9.58
CA PHE A 97 27.21 21.34 9.61
C PHE A 97 27.23 19.91 10.17
N ALA A 98 28.40 19.26 10.23
CA ALA A 98 28.54 17.94 10.83
C ALA A 98 28.24 17.96 12.34
N SER A 99 28.32 19.14 12.97
CA SER A 99 27.96 19.36 14.37
C SER A 99 26.49 19.74 14.60
N LEU A 100 25.70 19.95 13.53
CA LEU A 100 24.27 20.24 13.68
C LEU A 100 23.53 18.98 14.09
N GLN A 101 22.89 19.03 15.25
CA GLN A 101 22.17 17.90 15.81
C GLN A 101 20.68 17.90 15.47
N TYR A 102 20.20 18.84 14.64
CA TYR A 102 18.80 18.90 14.21
C TYR A 102 18.68 18.58 12.70
N ASP A 103 17.46 18.31 12.22
CA ASP A 103 17.20 17.91 10.84
C ASP A 103 16.05 18.71 10.21
N VAL A 104 16.11 18.93 8.90
CA VAL A 104 15.17 19.73 8.09
C VAL A 104 14.94 19.05 6.74
N LYS A 105 13.69 18.95 6.31
CA LYS A 105 13.29 18.40 5.00
C LYS A 105 11.93 18.95 4.53
N ASP A 106 11.55 18.57 3.30
CA ASP A 106 10.24 18.75 2.71
C ASP A 106 9.80 20.22 2.58
N LEU A 107 10.59 21.00 1.85
CA LEU A 107 10.41 22.43 1.63
C LEU A 107 9.30 22.73 0.61
N GLU A 108 8.33 23.56 1.01
CA GLU A 108 7.24 24.07 0.15
C GLU A 108 7.14 25.60 0.24
N VAL A 109 6.74 26.24 -0.86
CA VAL A 109 6.56 27.70 -0.92
C VAL A 109 5.08 28.07 -1.06
N SER A 110 4.63 29.14 -0.41
CA SER A 110 3.27 29.65 -0.61
C SER A 110 3.06 30.16 -2.03
N TYR A 111 1.81 30.16 -2.52
CA TYR A 111 1.49 30.65 -3.87
C TYR A 111 1.77 32.14 -4.06
N ASP A 112 1.78 32.94 -2.99
CA ASP A 112 2.17 34.35 -3.04
C ASP A 112 3.71 34.58 -3.02
N GLY A 113 4.51 33.52 -2.83
CA GLY A 113 5.97 33.59 -2.77
C GLY A 113 6.53 34.22 -1.48
N THR A 114 5.71 34.41 -0.44
CA THR A 114 6.12 35.12 0.79
C THR A 114 6.44 34.22 1.96
N ARG A 115 6.01 32.96 1.95
CA ARG A 115 6.13 32.02 3.07
C ARG A 115 6.66 30.67 2.63
N LEU A 116 7.31 29.96 3.55
CA LEU A 116 7.84 28.61 3.36
C LEU A 116 7.26 27.67 4.43
N LEU A 117 6.84 26.47 4.04
CA LEU A 117 6.60 25.34 4.93
C LEU A 117 7.75 24.35 4.84
N PHE A 118 8.04 23.68 5.94
CA PHE A 118 8.99 22.57 5.99
C PHE A 118 8.78 21.74 7.25
N ALA A 119 9.32 20.53 7.25
CA ALA A 119 9.42 19.69 8.43
C ALA A 119 10.78 19.91 9.09
N MET A 120 10.80 20.07 10.42
CA MET A 120 12.03 20.19 11.19
C MET A 120 11.89 19.44 12.52
N ARG A 121 12.92 18.66 12.85
CA ARG A 121 12.99 17.86 14.08
C ARG A 121 14.13 18.35 14.95
N ALA A 122 13.86 18.47 16.26
CA ALA A 122 14.83 18.88 17.26
C ALA A 122 15.91 17.80 17.48
N PRO A 123 17.05 18.15 18.11
CA PRO A 123 18.06 17.17 18.50
C PRO A 123 17.53 16.08 19.40
N GLU A 124 18.12 14.88 19.28
CA GLU A 124 17.85 13.79 20.21
C GLU A 124 18.18 14.19 21.64
N ILE A 125 17.38 13.69 22.57
CA ILE A 125 17.58 13.91 24.00
C ILE A 125 18.40 12.73 24.52
N GLU A 126 19.59 13.03 25.04
CA GLU A 126 20.51 12.01 25.55
C GLU A 126 19.87 11.23 26.72
N ASN A 127 19.86 9.90 26.61
CA ASN A 127 19.28 8.97 27.60
C ASN A 127 17.75 9.06 27.78
N ALA A 128 17.02 9.70 26.85
CA ALA A 128 15.57 9.62 26.81
C ALA A 128 15.11 8.35 26.09
N ASP A 129 14.00 7.78 26.54
CA ASP A 129 13.37 6.63 25.88
C ASP A 129 12.81 7.06 24.50
N ASP A 130 12.57 6.10 23.60
CA ASP A 130 12.17 6.39 22.21
C ASP A 130 10.87 7.20 22.11
N ASP A 131 9.94 7.02 23.05
CA ASP A 131 8.67 7.76 23.15
C ASP A 131 8.80 9.16 23.77
N GLU A 132 9.96 9.45 24.38
CA GLU A 132 10.33 10.77 24.90
C GLU A 132 11.16 11.59 23.90
N GLN A 133 11.63 10.97 22.81
CA GLN A 133 12.39 11.66 21.78
C GLN A 133 11.51 12.67 21.03
N PRO A 134 12.06 13.82 20.59
CA PRO A 134 11.32 14.76 19.77
C PRO A 134 10.84 14.13 18.47
N THR A 135 9.75 14.65 17.94
CA THR A 135 9.14 14.25 16.67
C THR A 135 9.37 15.30 15.58
N TRP A 136 9.12 14.92 14.34
CA TRP A 136 9.04 15.84 13.22
C TRP A 136 7.86 16.80 13.38
N ASN A 137 8.15 18.08 13.26
CA ASN A 137 7.17 19.15 13.42
C ASN A 137 7.09 20.02 12.15
N ILE A 138 5.93 20.60 11.87
CA ILE A 138 5.73 21.53 10.76
C ILE A 138 6.06 22.96 11.18
N TRP A 139 6.90 23.62 10.40
CA TRP A 139 7.34 25.00 10.59
C TRP A 139 6.96 25.88 9.41
N GLU A 140 6.74 27.16 9.71
CA GLU A 140 6.50 28.21 8.72
C GLU A 140 7.53 29.32 8.89
N TYR A 141 8.16 29.74 7.79
CA TYR A 141 8.96 30.95 7.73
C TYR A 141 8.26 32.01 6.87
N ASP A 142 8.05 33.20 7.44
CA ASP A 142 7.51 34.37 6.74
C ASP A 142 8.64 35.34 6.38
N LEU A 143 8.90 35.47 5.08
CA LEU A 143 9.99 36.27 4.54
C LEU A 143 9.83 37.77 4.82
N PRO A 144 8.65 38.41 4.62
CA PRO A 144 8.50 39.84 4.86
C PRO A 144 8.73 40.27 6.31
N SER A 145 8.29 39.47 7.28
CA SER A 145 8.44 39.77 8.71
C SER A 145 9.69 39.17 9.37
N ASP A 146 10.43 38.32 8.65
CA ASP A 146 11.53 37.50 9.17
C ASP A 146 11.13 36.68 10.41
N THR A 147 9.91 36.10 10.35
CA THR A 147 9.35 35.31 11.46
C THR A 147 9.45 33.84 11.15
N LEU A 148 10.11 33.07 12.02
CA LEU A 148 10.11 31.61 12.01
C LEU A 148 9.26 31.10 13.17
N ARG A 149 8.31 30.19 12.90
CA ARG A 149 7.45 29.59 13.92
C ARG A 149 7.14 28.13 13.65
N ARG A 150 6.99 27.33 14.73
CA ARG A 150 6.31 26.03 14.66
C ARG A 150 4.81 26.27 14.54
N ILE A 151 4.14 25.59 13.62
CA ILE A 151 2.71 25.85 13.34
C ILE A 151 1.84 25.36 14.49
N ILE A 152 2.09 24.13 14.95
CA ILE A 152 1.42 23.58 16.13
C ILE A 152 2.12 24.15 17.37
N ALA A 153 1.45 25.11 18.02
CA ALA A 153 2.07 25.87 19.12
C ALA A 153 2.29 25.03 20.39
N SER A 154 1.34 24.16 20.73
CA SER A 154 1.39 23.35 21.95
C SER A 154 2.39 22.20 21.79
N ASP A 155 3.39 22.11 22.67
CA ASP A 155 4.37 21.00 22.68
C ASP A 155 3.67 19.64 22.71
N ILE A 156 2.71 19.44 23.61
CA ILE A 156 1.98 18.18 23.75
C ILE A 156 1.25 17.78 22.46
N VAL A 157 0.64 18.74 21.76
CA VAL A 157 -0.06 18.43 20.50
C VAL A 157 0.95 18.20 19.38
N ALA A 158 2.02 19.00 19.34
CA ALA A 158 3.05 18.93 18.32
C ALA A 158 3.74 17.56 18.36
N GLU A 159 4.14 17.10 19.56
CA GLU A 159 4.82 15.80 19.77
C GLU A 159 3.90 14.57 19.71
N ALA A 160 2.62 14.71 19.33
CA ALA A 160 1.70 13.58 19.26
C ALA A 160 1.78 12.77 17.94
N GLY A 161 2.76 13.04 17.08
CA GLY A 161 3.04 12.25 15.88
C GLY A 161 4.12 12.89 14.99
N GLU A 162 4.57 12.13 13.99
CA GLU A 162 5.66 12.52 13.09
C GLU A 162 5.11 13.32 11.89
N ASP A 163 5.09 14.64 11.97
CA ASP A 163 4.48 15.49 10.93
C ASP A 163 5.49 15.94 9.86
N ILE A 164 5.27 15.50 8.62
CA ILE A 164 6.19 15.72 7.50
C ILE A 164 5.46 16.11 6.20
N SER A 165 6.22 16.49 5.17
CA SER A 165 5.72 16.81 3.83
C SER A 165 4.54 17.80 3.78
N PRO A 166 4.63 18.98 4.42
CA PRO A 166 3.53 19.95 4.45
C PRO A 166 3.38 20.71 3.13
N VAL A 167 2.14 20.89 2.64
CA VAL A 167 1.84 21.78 1.51
C VAL A 167 0.60 22.66 1.76
N TYR A 168 0.60 23.85 1.16
CA TYR A 168 -0.52 24.79 1.26
C TYR A 168 -1.69 24.36 0.38
N LEU A 169 -2.89 24.37 0.95
CA LEU A 169 -4.15 24.29 0.21
C LEU A 169 -4.59 25.69 -0.26
N PRO A 170 -5.38 25.81 -1.34
CA PRO A 170 -5.82 27.10 -1.89
C PRO A 170 -6.66 27.93 -0.91
N ASP A 171 -7.39 27.26 0.00
CA ASP A 171 -8.18 27.88 1.06
C ASP A 171 -7.35 28.32 2.29
N GLY A 172 -6.03 28.14 2.24
CA GLY A 172 -5.08 28.51 3.30
C GLY A 172 -4.87 27.45 4.37
N ARG A 173 -5.58 26.31 4.34
CA ARG A 173 -5.24 25.14 5.17
C ARG A 173 -3.92 24.52 4.73
N ILE A 174 -3.43 23.58 5.53
CA ILE A 174 -2.19 22.84 5.26
C ILE A 174 -2.54 21.35 5.24
N VAL A 175 -2.13 20.64 4.19
CA VAL A 175 -2.17 19.17 4.12
C VAL A 175 -0.76 18.63 4.34
N PHE A 176 -0.63 17.52 5.06
CA PHE A 176 0.66 16.95 5.47
C PHE A 176 0.52 15.44 5.74
N SER A 177 1.64 14.71 5.78
CA SER A 177 1.67 13.30 6.17
C SER A 177 2.04 13.16 7.66
N SER A 178 1.39 12.25 8.38
CA SER A 178 1.59 12.07 9.81
C SER A 178 1.20 10.69 10.35
N THR A 179 1.86 10.27 11.43
CA THR A 179 1.59 9.03 12.18
C THR A 179 0.51 9.17 13.27
N ARG A 180 -0.12 10.34 13.41
CA ARG A 180 -1.11 10.67 14.46
C ARG A 180 -2.31 9.70 14.55
N GLN A 181 -2.87 9.30 13.40
CA GLN A 181 -3.98 8.34 13.26
C GLN A 181 -5.17 8.52 14.24
N ARG A 182 -5.49 9.76 14.62
CA ARG A 182 -6.49 10.05 15.69
C ARG A 182 -7.90 9.61 15.32
N THR A 183 -8.28 9.68 14.04
CA THR A 183 -9.61 9.23 13.59
C THR A 183 -9.71 7.70 13.69
N ASN A 184 -8.63 6.98 13.33
CA ASN A 184 -8.58 5.51 13.53
C ASN A 184 -8.78 5.14 15.00
N GLN A 185 -8.07 5.84 15.92
CA GLN A 185 -8.20 5.62 17.36
C GLN A 185 -9.62 5.89 17.88
N ALA A 186 -10.33 6.88 17.34
CA ALA A 186 -11.72 7.17 17.71
C ALA A 186 -12.66 6.04 17.23
N ILE A 187 -12.50 5.59 15.98
CA ILE A 187 -13.29 4.49 15.42
C ILE A 187 -13.09 3.20 16.23
N LEU A 188 -11.86 2.92 16.68
CA LEU A 188 -11.58 1.77 17.55
C LEU A 188 -12.38 1.83 18.86
N ILE A 189 -12.49 3.00 19.50
CA ILE A 189 -13.35 3.16 20.70
C ILE A 189 -14.81 2.86 20.36
N ASP A 190 -15.32 3.43 19.27
CA ASP A 190 -16.71 3.28 18.88
C ASP A 190 -17.05 1.81 18.59
N GLU A 191 -16.07 1.05 18.06
CA GLU A 191 -16.14 -0.40 17.87
C GLU A 191 -15.93 -1.22 19.16
N GLY A 192 -15.67 -0.58 20.30
CA GLY A 192 -15.46 -1.23 21.60
C GLY A 192 -14.05 -1.81 21.80
N LYS A 193 -13.05 -1.32 21.07
CA LYS A 193 -11.64 -1.75 21.11
C LYS A 193 -10.74 -0.73 21.81
N ALA A 194 -9.52 -1.16 22.16
CA ALA A 194 -8.50 -0.27 22.70
C ALA A 194 -8.00 0.74 21.65
N GLN A 195 -7.51 1.90 22.10
CA GLN A 195 -6.95 2.92 21.23
C GLN A 195 -5.48 2.67 20.97
N TYR A 196 -5.09 2.67 19.70
CA TYR A 196 -3.69 2.58 19.29
C TYR A 196 -3.51 3.13 17.87
N SER A 197 -2.28 3.51 17.54
CA SER A 197 -1.87 3.78 16.16
C SER A 197 -1.46 2.47 15.50
N GLY A 198 -1.87 2.27 14.24
CA GLY A 198 -1.48 1.09 13.49
C GLY A 198 -0.06 1.18 12.92
N LEU A 199 0.68 0.09 13.01
CA LEU A 199 1.90 -0.10 12.23
C LEU A 199 1.57 -0.26 10.74
N GLU A 200 2.53 0.10 9.87
CA GLU A 200 2.43 -0.21 8.44
C GLU A 200 2.42 -1.73 8.19
N GLU A 201 1.92 -2.19 7.04
CA GLU A 201 1.68 -3.63 6.76
C GLU A 201 2.91 -4.56 6.87
N SER A 202 4.13 -4.04 6.97
CA SER A 202 5.37 -4.80 7.26
C SER A 202 5.74 -4.86 8.75
N LEU A 203 4.95 -4.21 9.60
CA LEU A 203 5.01 -4.19 11.07
C LEU A 203 6.32 -3.64 11.63
N ARG A 204 6.82 -2.52 11.08
CA ARG A 204 8.11 -1.93 11.52
C ARG A 204 8.00 -0.53 12.11
N VAL A 205 7.07 0.27 11.60
CA VAL A 205 6.89 1.67 12.00
C VAL A 205 5.41 2.03 11.94
N PRO A 206 4.93 3.04 12.69
CA PRO A 206 3.58 3.55 12.51
C PRO A 206 3.31 4.01 11.07
N ALA A 207 2.11 3.72 10.57
CA ALA A 207 1.67 4.20 9.27
C ALA A 207 1.57 5.74 9.24
N SER A 208 2.23 6.37 8.27
CA SER A 208 2.13 7.82 7.98
C SER A 208 1.09 8.07 6.91
N VAL A 209 0.00 8.79 7.25
CA VAL A 209 -1.15 9.04 6.36
C VAL A 209 -1.49 10.54 6.32
N LEU A 210 -2.34 10.94 5.38
CA LEU A 210 -2.59 12.36 5.12
C LEU A 210 -3.58 12.98 6.11
N HIS A 211 -3.26 14.20 6.54
CA HIS A 211 -4.02 15.02 7.46
C HIS A 211 -4.11 16.44 6.92
N VAL A 212 -5.15 17.18 7.33
CA VAL A 212 -5.30 18.62 7.09
C VAL A 212 -5.42 19.37 8.40
N MET A 213 -4.93 20.61 8.44
CA MET A 213 -5.07 21.52 9.59
C MET A 213 -5.29 22.96 9.14
N ASN A 214 -5.81 23.79 10.04
CA ASN A 214 -5.83 25.23 9.85
C ASN A 214 -4.41 25.82 9.90
N PRO A 215 -4.14 26.98 9.26
CA PRO A 215 -2.80 27.59 9.22
C PRO A 215 -2.25 28.03 10.60
N ASN A 216 -3.06 27.97 11.65
CA ASN A 216 -2.66 28.19 13.04
C ASN A 216 -2.37 26.88 13.82
N GLY A 217 -2.43 25.72 13.15
CA GLY A 217 -2.19 24.41 13.76
C GLY A 217 -3.39 23.80 14.49
N THR A 218 -4.60 24.36 14.37
CA THR A 218 -5.82 23.77 14.96
C THR A 218 -6.59 22.88 13.98
N ASP A 219 -7.58 22.15 14.49
CA ASP A 219 -8.54 21.35 13.71
C ASP A 219 -7.88 20.31 12.79
N ILE A 220 -6.84 19.65 13.32
CA ILE A 220 -6.15 18.55 12.64
C ILE A 220 -7.15 17.42 12.38
N THR A 221 -7.34 17.09 11.11
CA THR A 221 -8.27 16.06 10.64
C THR A 221 -7.56 15.07 9.74
N GLN A 222 -7.64 13.77 10.04
CA GLN A 222 -7.13 12.71 9.18
C GLN A 222 -8.06 12.55 7.96
N ILE A 223 -7.48 12.51 6.75
CA ILE A 223 -8.23 12.41 5.49
C ILE A 223 -7.87 11.18 4.65
N SER A 224 -6.80 10.44 4.99
CA SER A 224 -6.52 9.15 4.38
C SER A 224 -6.33 8.02 5.40
N PHE A 225 -6.65 6.80 4.96
CA PHE A 225 -6.86 5.63 5.83
C PHE A 225 -6.12 4.37 5.33
N ASN A 226 -5.06 4.56 4.55
CA ASN A 226 -4.20 3.47 4.09
C ASN A 226 -3.61 2.69 5.28
N GLN A 227 -3.27 1.42 5.08
CA GLN A 227 -2.58 0.58 6.07
C GLN A 227 -1.05 0.63 5.95
N SER A 228 -0.52 1.36 4.96
CA SER A 228 0.90 1.62 4.81
C SER A 228 1.19 3.12 4.86
N HIS A 229 1.64 3.74 3.77
CA HIS A 229 2.02 5.15 3.79
C HIS A 229 1.34 5.92 2.67
N ASP A 230 0.89 7.13 2.99
CA ASP A 230 0.49 8.17 2.04
C ASP A 230 1.38 9.40 2.29
N LEU A 231 2.25 9.71 1.33
CA LEU A 231 3.41 10.61 1.46
C LEU A 231 3.42 11.68 0.36
N ASP A 232 4.28 12.69 0.51
CA ASP A 232 4.61 13.68 -0.52
C ASP A 232 3.38 14.31 -1.23
N PRO A 233 2.41 14.90 -0.50
CA PRO A 233 1.27 15.55 -1.13
C PRO A 233 1.69 16.74 -2.00
N LEU A 234 0.96 16.96 -3.09
CA LEU A 234 1.11 18.03 -4.06
C LEU A 234 -0.28 18.49 -4.49
N VAL A 235 -0.57 19.79 -4.42
CA VAL A 235 -1.85 20.32 -4.90
C VAL A 235 -1.77 20.57 -6.41
N LEU A 236 -2.66 19.93 -7.15
CA LEU A 236 -2.82 20.08 -8.60
C LEU A 236 -3.62 21.35 -8.94
N PRO A 237 -3.52 21.89 -10.18
CA PRO A 237 -4.25 23.09 -10.59
C PRO A 237 -5.77 23.00 -10.43
N ASN A 238 -6.33 21.78 -10.51
CA ASN A 238 -7.75 21.49 -10.32
C ASN A 238 -8.19 21.42 -8.85
N GLY A 239 -7.30 21.66 -7.89
CA GLY A 239 -7.58 21.64 -6.46
C GLY A 239 -7.49 20.27 -5.79
N LYS A 240 -7.29 19.18 -6.56
CA LYS A 240 -7.03 17.85 -6.00
C LYS A 240 -5.61 17.76 -5.43
N VAL A 241 -5.44 16.87 -4.46
CA VAL A 241 -4.14 16.51 -3.88
C VAL A 241 -3.64 15.25 -4.58
N LEU A 242 -2.55 15.36 -5.35
CA LEU A 242 -1.74 14.24 -5.83
C LEU A 242 -0.78 13.83 -4.72
N PHE A 243 -0.56 12.54 -4.49
CA PHE A 243 0.36 12.06 -3.46
C PHE A 243 0.91 10.68 -3.81
N THR A 244 2.00 10.32 -3.14
CA THR A 244 2.58 8.98 -3.24
C THR A 244 1.91 8.05 -2.24
N ARG A 245 1.32 6.95 -2.70
CA ARG A 245 0.77 5.90 -1.85
C ARG A 245 1.60 4.64 -1.96
N TRP A 246 2.04 4.10 -0.83
CA TRP A 246 2.66 2.78 -0.74
C TRP A 246 1.59 1.69 -0.60
N ASP A 247 1.43 0.89 -1.65
CA ASP A 247 0.59 -0.30 -1.64
C ASP A 247 1.45 -1.51 -1.26
N GLN A 248 1.24 -2.06 -0.06
CA GLN A 248 2.06 -3.13 0.51
C GLN A 248 1.29 -4.44 0.76
N ALA A 249 -0.04 -4.41 0.61
CA ALA A 249 -0.89 -5.58 0.60
C ALA A 249 -0.35 -6.65 -0.37
N VAL A 250 -0.62 -7.93 -0.07
CA VAL A 250 -0.05 -9.07 -0.81
C VAL A 250 -0.20 -8.93 -2.33
N GLY A 251 0.89 -9.13 -3.07
CA GLY A 251 0.87 -9.14 -4.53
C GLY A 251 1.92 -8.21 -5.11
N ASP A 252 1.47 -7.34 -6.00
CA ASP A 252 2.30 -6.31 -6.62
C ASP A 252 2.40 -5.09 -5.70
N LYS A 253 3.62 -4.71 -5.34
CA LYS A 253 3.95 -3.76 -4.27
C LYS A 253 4.75 -2.61 -4.85
N GLY A 254 4.38 -1.38 -4.53
CA GLY A 254 5.07 -0.19 -5.03
C GLY A 254 4.55 1.08 -4.39
N MET A 255 5.30 2.17 -4.58
CA MET A 255 4.81 3.51 -4.24
C MET A 255 4.33 4.21 -5.51
N HIS A 256 3.01 4.23 -5.70
CA HIS A 256 2.33 4.74 -6.89
C HIS A 256 1.82 6.16 -6.65
N LEU A 257 1.39 6.85 -7.71
CA LEU A 257 0.74 8.15 -7.58
C LEU A 257 -0.78 7.96 -7.50
N TYR A 258 -1.39 8.53 -6.47
CA TYR A 258 -2.83 8.61 -6.25
C TYR A 258 -3.27 10.06 -6.16
N GLN A 259 -4.55 10.32 -6.34
CA GLN A 259 -5.15 11.63 -6.06
C GLN A 259 -6.41 11.51 -5.21
N MET A 260 -6.78 12.59 -4.54
CA MET A 260 -8.09 12.75 -3.87
C MET A 260 -8.43 14.24 -3.70
N ASN A 261 -9.66 14.54 -3.30
CA ASN A 261 -10.01 15.87 -2.84
C ASN A 261 -9.36 16.16 -1.47
N PRO A 262 -9.12 17.45 -1.10
CA PRO A 262 -8.59 17.86 0.20
C PRO A 262 -9.41 17.41 1.44
N ASP A 263 -10.62 16.89 1.27
CA ASP A 263 -11.44 16.29 2.34
C ASP A 263 -11.28 14.76 2.43
N GLY A 264 -10.53 14.13 1.53
CA GLY A 264 -10.33 12.67 1.46
C GLY A 264 -11.27 11.94 0.50
N SER A 265 -12.27 12.62 -0.09
CA SER A 265 -13.20 12.03 -1.07
C SER A 265 -12.55 11.83 -2.44
N GLN A 266 -13.17 11.01 -3.28
CA GLN A 266 -12.73 10.73 -4.67
C GLN A 266 -11.27 10.25 -4.74
N LEU A 267 -10.87 9.38 -3.82
CA LEU A 267 -9.58 8.70 -3.87
C LEU A 267 -9.46 7.85 -5.14
N GLU A 268 -8.48 8.11 -5.99
CA GLU A 268 -8.27 7.40 -7.26
C GLU A 268 -6.79 7.14 -7.48
N ILE A 269 -6.45 6.03 -8.14
CA ILE A 269 -5.09 5.83 -8.66
C ILE A 269 -4.88 6.76 -9.86
N MET A 270 -3.74 7.43 -9.91
CA MET A 270 -3.39 8.32 -11.01
C MET A 270 -2.41 7.68 -11.99
N TYR A 271 -1.32 7.13 -11.48
CA TYR A 271 -0.23 6.69 -12.32
C TYR A 271 0.69 5.67 -11.65
N GLY A 272 1.18 4.70 -12.42
CA GLY A 272 2.43 4.00 -12.11
C GLY A 272 2.29 2.59 -11.54
N ARG A 273 1.11 1.97 -11.62
CA ARG A 273 0.90 0.59 -11.13
C ARG A 273 1.87 -0.41 -11.76
N HIS A 274 2.14 -0.27 -13.06
CA HIS A 274 2.98 -1.16 -13.86
C HIS A 274 4.22 -0.45 -14.40
N SER A 275 4.65 0.64 -13.76
CA SER A 275 5.66 1.54 -14.32
C SER A 275 6.91 1.71 -13.45
N HIS A 276 7.16 0.72 -12.59
CA HIS A 276 8.26 0.72 -11.64
C HIS A 276 9.59 0.18 -12.20
N ASP A 277 9.59 -0.42 -13.39
CA ASP A 277 10.83 -0.90 -14.03
C ASP A 277 11.49 0.24 -14.81
N PHE A 278 12.58 0.77 -14.24
CA PHE A 278 13.43 1.79 -14.85
C PHE A 278 14.78 1.16 -15.17
N ASP A 279 15.01 0.88 -16.46
CA ASP A 279 16.25 0.29 -17.00
C ASP A 279 16.69 -1.00 -16.27
N GLY A 280 15.73 -1.86 -15.89
CA GLY A 280 16.00 -3.13 -15.22
C GLY A 280 16.10 -3.03 -13.70
N SER A 281 15.77 -1.87 -13.12
CA SER A 281 15.72 -1.65 -11.67
C SER A 281 14.32 -1.25 -11.22
N ASN A 282 13.91 -1.74 -10.05
CA ASN A 282 12.61 -1.39 -9.47
C ASN A 282 12.73 -0.07 -8.70
N GLN A 283 12.10 0.99 -9.20
CA GLN A 283 12.11 2.32 -8.60
C GLN A 283 10.70 2.85 -8.40
N HIS A 284 10.53 3.70 -7.39
CA HIS A 284 9.27 4.20 -6.88
C HIS A 284 9.14 5.70 -7.06
N PHE A 285 7.90 6.17 -7.17
CA PHE A 285 7.55 7.57 -7.43
C PHE A 285 7.45 8.35 -6.13
N ILE A 286 8.25 9.41 -5.97
CA ILE A 286 8.28 10.27 -4.78
C ILE A 286 8.48 11.75 -5.16
N LYS A 287 8.23 12.67 -4.22
CA LYS A 287 8.53 14.11 -4.34
C LYS A 287 8.07 14.75 -5.67
N SER A 288 6.77 14.66 -5.95
CA SER A 288 6.17 15.21 -7.16
C SER A 288 6.12 16.75 -7.15
N ARG A 289 6.18 17.36 -8.34
CA ARG A 289 6.04 18.82 -8.56
C ARG A 289 5.25 19.09 -9.83
N THR A 290 4.44 20.15 -9.85
CA THR A 290 3.80 20.64 -11.08
C THR A 290 4.69 21.62 -11.81
N THR A 291 4.60 21.64 -13.14
CA THR A 291 5.24 22.66 -13.98
C THR A 291 4.25 23.76 -14.38
N PRO A 292 4.72 24.89 -14.94
CA PRO A 292 3.83 25.97 -15.41
C PRO A 292 2.89 25.55 -16.53
N ASP A 293 3.23 24.51 -17.30
CA ASP A 293 2.40 23.87 -18.33
C ASP A 293 1.58 22.69 -17.78
N GLU A 294 1.39 22.62 -16.46
CA GLU A 294 0.54 21.66 -15.75
C GLU A 294 0.96 20.18 -15.90
N GLN A 295 2.20 19.91 -16.31
CA GLN A 295 2.77 18.57 -16.26
C GLN A 295 3.24 18.22 -14.84
N VAL A 296 3.35 16.93 -14.56
CA VAL A 296 3.93 16.43 -13.31
C VAL A 296 5.38 16.00 -13.54
N ILE A 297 6.30 16.55 -12.76
CA ILE A 297 7.65 16.04 -12.58
C ILE A 297 7.65 15.19 -11.32
N VAL A 298 8.28 14.03 -11.36
CA VAL A 298 8.40 13.11 -10.22
C VAL A 298 9.84 12.66 -10.05
N ALA A 299 10.30 12.53 -8.81
CA ALA A 299 11.56 11.87 -8.51
C ALA A 299 11.35 10.36 -8.51
N VAL A 300 12.32 9.60 -8.99
CA VAL A 300 12.33 8.14 -8.90
C VAL A 300 13.47 7.63 -8.03
N SER A 301 13.18 6.57 -7.28
CA SER A 301 14.09 6.05 -6.26
C SER A 301 13.80 4.60 -5.92
N GLU A 302 14.84 3.81 -5.68
CA GLU A 302 14.68 2.54 -4.96
C GLU A 302 14.19 2.78 -3.53
N TYR A 303 13.69 1.74 -2.86
CA TYR A 303 13.32 1.85 -1.44
C TYR A 303 14.51 2.26 -0.58
N GLN A 304 15.68 1.65 -0.78
CA GLN A 304 16.86 1.83 0.06
C GLN A 304 18.05 2.30 -0.75
N ARG A 305 18.72 3.35 -0.28
CA ARG A 305 19.92 3.88 -0.96
C ARG A 305 20.82 4.66 -0.03
N THR A 306 22.13 4.55 -0.26
CA THR A 306 23.18 5.27 0.47
C THR A 306 23.65 6.53 -0.25
N ARG A 307 23.30 6.68 -1.53
CA ARG A 307 23.58 7.85 -2.36
C ARG A 307 22.41 8.82 -2.34
N LEU A 308 22.72 10.11 -2.29
CA LEU A 308 21.72 11.17 -2.38
C LEU A 308 21.26 11.38 -3.83
N GLY A 309 19.97 11.62 -3.99
CA GLY A 309 19.37 11.90 -5.29
C GLY A 309 19.17 10.67 -6.19
N GLY A 310 18.70 10.95 -7.40
CA GLY A 310 18.32 9.96 -8.39
C GLY A 310 18.06 10.63 -9.73
N ASN A 311 17.01 10.17 -10.42
CA ASN A 311 16.53 10.75 -11.65
C ASN A 311 15.14 11.37 -11.45
N PHE A 312 14.77 12.28 -12.34
CA PHE A 312 13.45 12.89 -12.39
C PHE A 312 12.83 12.63 -13.75
N TYR A 313 11.52 12.34 -13.76
CA TYR A 313 10.75 12.09 -14.98
C TYR A 313 9.59 13.07 -15.06
N ARG A 314 9.27 13.51 -16.29
CA ARG A 314 8.00 14.15 -16.61
C ARG A 314 7.01 13.06 -16.96
N LEU A 315 5.83 13.15 -16.38
CA LEU A 315 4.75 12.21 -16.58
C LEU A 315 3.65 12.86 -17.43
N ASN A 316 3.19 12.16 -18.47
CA ASN A 316 1.96 12.51 -19.19
C ASN A 316 0.74 11.81 -18.57
N ILE A 317 0.36 12.24 -17.37
CA ILE A 317 -0.75 11.63 -16.60
C ILE A 317 -2.15 11.84 -17.22
N ASN A 318 -2.26 12.76 -18.19
CA ASN A 318 -3.49 13.08 -18.88
C ASN A 318 -3.82 12.04 -19.95
N ASP A 319 -2.80 11.59 -20.70
CA ASP A 319 -2.98 10.58 -21.76
C ASP A 319 -2.60 9.17 -21.31
N PHE A 320 -1.92 8.99 -20.18
CA PHE A 320 -1.42 7.70 -19.71
C PHE A 320 -1.72 7.43 -18.22
N ILE A 321 -2.03 6.17 -17.92
CA ILE A 321 -2.14 5.65 -16.53
C ILE A 321 -0.88 4.87 -16.09
N ASP A 322 -0.08 4.44 -17.06
CA ASP A 322 1.21 3.78 -16.88
C ASP A 322 2.11 4.13 -18.06
N ASN A 323 3.41 3.84 -17.96
CA ASN A 323 4.41 4.21 -18.96
C ASN A 323 4.04 3.74 -20.37
N GLU A 324 3.40 2.59 -20.49
CA GLU A 324 3.02 2.00 -21.78
C GLU A 324 1.50 1.83 -21.94
N ALA A 325 0.69 2.35 -21.01
CA ALA A 325 -0.76 2.17 -21.04
C ALA A 325 -1.48 3.53 -21.12
N PRO A 326 -2.08 3.85 -22.29
CA PRO A 326 -2.85 5.06 -22.45
C PRO A 326 -4.21 4.99 -21.74
N VAL A 327 -4.83 6.15 -21.53
CA VAL A 327 -6.22 6.27 -21.08
C VAL A 327 -7.19 5.80 -22.18
N ALA A 328 -8.38 5.34 -21.80
CA ALA A 328 -9.38 4.83 -22.74
C ALA A 328 -9.81 5.86 -23.79
N ALA A 329 -9.87 7.15 -23.42
CA ALA A 329 -10.22 8.24 -24.33
C ALA A 329 -9.16 8.48 -25.43
N ASN A 330 -7.94 7.97 -25.26
CA ASN A 330 -6.82 8.12 -26.18
C ASN A 330 -6.07 6.79 -26.35
N ASP A 331 -6.81 5.69 -26.49
CA ASP A 331 -6.27 4.31 -26.57
C ASP A 331 -5.25 4.09 -27.70
N SER A 332 -5.26 4.96 -28.71
CA SER A 332 -4.33 4.97 -29.84
C SER A 332 -2.99 5.70 -29.58
N ALA A 333 -2.83 6.36 -28.43
CA ALA A 333 -1.60 7.08 -28.10
C ALA A 333 -0.39 6.15 -28.08
N THR A 334 0.72 6.63 -28.64
CA THR A 334 1.98 5.88 -28.76
C THR A 334 3.11 6.63 -28.07
N GLY A 335 3.98 5.90 -27.39
CA GLY A 335 5.18 6.45 -26.73
C GLY A 335 5.19 6.15 -25.24
N PRO A 336 6.30 6.46 -24.55
CA PRO A 336 6.33 6.32 -23.11
C PRO A 336 5.57 7.49 -22.45
N GLY A 337 4.73 7.17 -21.47
CA GLY A 337 4.13 8.14 -20.54
C GLY A 337 5.15 8.79 -19.61
N GLN A 338 6.38 8.26 -19.54
CA GLN A 338 7.53 8.81 -18.82
C GLN A 338 8.63 9.29 -19.75
N ILE A 339 9.12 10.51 -19.53
CA ILE A 339 10.33 11.03 -20.18
C ILE A 339 11.29 11.64 -19.14
N PRO A 340 12.62 11.45 -19.26
CA PRO A 340 13.57 12.09 -18.36
C PRO A 340 13.39 13.62 -18.34
N ALA A 341 13.38 14.23 -17.16
CA ALA A 341 13.13 15.65 -16.98
C ALA A 341 14.36 16.54 -17.25
N LEU A 342 15.57 15.98 -17.10
CA LEU A 342 16.85 16.67 -17.30
C LEU A 342 17.75 15.93 -18.28
N PHE A 343 18.49 14.92 -17.79
CA PHE A 343 19.49 14.18 -18.56
C PHE A 343 19.02 12.74 -18.78
N ASN A 344 19.21 12.22 -19.99
CA ASN A 344 18.85 10.85 -20.35
C ASN A 344 19.98 9.83 -20.11
N THR A 345 21.06 10.24 -19.45
CA THR A 345 22.25 9.42 -19.16
C THR A 345 22.47 9.21 -17.66
N ILE A 346 21.46 9.48 -16.84
CA ILE A 346 21.48 9.16 -15.41
C ILE A 346 21.17 7.68 -15.25
N ASP A 347 22.06 7.00 -14.57
CA ASP A 347 22.00 5.59 -14.18
C ASP A 347 22.18 5.58 -12.67
N THR A 348 21.08 5.34 -11.96
CA THR A 348 21.05 5.41 -10.50
C THR A 348 21.68 4.19 -9.83
N GLN A 349 21.97 3.13 -10.59
CA GLN A 349 22.56 1.88 -10.10
C GLN A 349 24.09 1.91 -10.17
N SER A 350 24.64 2.57 -11.19
CA SER A 350 26.08 2.71 -11.33
C SER A 350 26.66 3.63 -10.25
N PRO A 351 27.87 3.38 -9.71
CA PRO A 351 28.61 4.38 -8.96
C PRO A 351 29.12 5.53 -9.84
N LEU A 352 29.30 5.26 -11.13
CA LEU A 352 29.76 6.21 -12.14
C LEU A 352 28.66 6.44 -13.18
N SER A 353 27.72 7.33 -12.84
CA SER A 353 26.65 7.72 -13.75
C SER A 353 27.07 8.88 -14.65
N PRO A 354 27.14 8.75 -15.99
CA PRO A 354 27.56 9.83 -16.87
C PRO A 354 26.75 11.13 -16.73
N GLY A 355 25.44 11.02 -16.48
CA GLY A 355 24.54 12.14 -16.22
C GLY A 355 24.68 12.76 -14.82
N GLY A 356 25.47 12.14 -13.93
CA GLY A 356 25.56 12.50 -12.51
C GLY A 356 24.30 12.11 -11.73
N TYR A 357 24.11 12.71 -10.55
CA TYR A 357 22.95 12.46 -9.69
C TYR A 357 22.25 13.77 -9.36
N VAL A 358 20.92 13.78 -9.46
CA VAL A 358 20.09 14.95 -9.18
C VAL A 358 19.35 14.72 -7.86
N SER A 359 19.58 15.57 -6.86
CA SER A 359 18.92 15.43 -5.55
C SER A 359 17.60 16.18 -5.46
N SER A 360 17.43 17.25 -6.23
CA SER A 360 16.22 18.07 -6.25
C SER A 360 16.06 18.74 -7.61
N LEU A 361 14.81 18.93 -8.03
CA LEU A 361 14.43 19.60 -9.26
C LEU A 361 13.19 20.46 -9.00
N TYR A 362 13.25 21.74 -9.37
CA TYR A 362 12.16 22.70 -9.20
C TYR A 362 11.95 23.55 -10.47
N PRO A 363 10.78 23.51 -11.11
CA PRO A 363 10.48 24.34 -12.28
C PRO A 363 10.18 25.80 -11.89
N LEU A 364 10.66 26.76 -12.69
CA LEU A 364 10.32 28.17 -12.52
C LEU A 364 9.00 28.53 -13.21
N PHE A 365 8.21 29.41 -12.58
CA PHE A 365 6.89 29.88 -13.02
C PHE A 365 6.92 31.29 -13.64
N ASP A 366 8.11 31.82 -13.91
CA ASP A 366 8.35 33.10 -14.57
C ASP A 366 8.13 33.10 -16.11
N GLY A 367 7.68 31.96 -16.66
CA GLY A 367 7.45 31.76 -18.10
C GLY A 367 8.71 31.49 -18.91
N SER A 368 9.88 31.38 -18.29
CA SER A 368 11.14 31.12 -19.00
C SER A 368 11.37 29.64 -19.33
N GLY A 369 10.62 28.73 -18.70
CA GLY A 369 10.85 27.27 -18.79
C GLY A 369 12.13 26.77 -18.11
N ARG A 370 12.82 27.63 -17.34
CA ARG A 370 14.04 27.28 -16.60
C ARG A 370 13.70 26.45 -15.37
N GLN A 371 14.67 25.69 -14.90
CA GLN A 371 14.54 24.80 -13.74
C GLN A 371 15.73 24.97 -12.81
N LEU A 372 15.48 25.02 -11.50
CA LEU A 372 16.51 24.89 -10.47
C LEU A 372 16.76 23.41 -10.22
N PHE A 373 18.00 23.01 -10.05
CA PHE A 373 18.33 21.64 -9.74
C PHE A 373 19.60 21.54 -8.92
N THR A 374 19.66 20.51 -8.07
CA THR A 374 20.85 20.19 -7.28
C THR A 374 21.51 18.96 -7.87
N TRP A 375 22.79 19.07 -8.20
CA TRP A 375 23.45 18.09 -9.06
C TRP A 375 24.88 17.82 -8.62
N SER A 376 25.21 16.54 -8.51
CA SER A 376 26.59 16.06 -8.41
C SER A 376 27.02 15.55 -9.78
N GLN A 377 27.92 16.28 -10.43
CA GLN A 377 28.53 15.86 -11.69
C GLN A 377 29.30 14.54 -11.51
N CYS A 378 29.26 13.68 -12.53
CA CYS A 378 30.10 12.49 -12.58
C CYS A 378 31.58 12.87 -12.55
N ARG A 379 32.30 12.35 -11.56
CA ARG A 379 33.71 12.65 -11.34
C ARG A 379 34.47 11.36 -11.01
N VAL A 380 35.66 11.24 -11.56
CA VAL A 380 36.59 10.13 -11.31
C VAL A 380 37.92 10.69 -10.87
N TYR A 381 38.68 9.89 -10.12
CA TYR A 381 40.09 10.18 -9.98
C TYR A 381 40.82 9.89 -11.30
N ALA A 382 41.83 10.70 -11.60
CA ALA A 382 42.71 10.46 -12.73
C ALA A 382 43.35 9.07 -12.61
N PRO A 383 43.50 8.32 -13.72
CA PRO A 383 44.12 7.01 -13.72
C PRO A 383 45.51 7.07 -13.08
N ALA A 384 45.81 6.13 -12.19
CA ALA A 384 47.05 6.14 -11.44
C ALA A 384 48.26 6.02 -12.40
N SER A 385 49.12 7.03 -12.45
CA SER A 385 50.43 6.91 -13.09
C SER A 385 51.49 6.43 -12.09
N ALA A 386 52.57 5.81 -12.58
CA ALA A 386 53.64 5.30 -11.72
C ALA A 386 54.38 6.38 -10.90
N ASP A 387 54.16 7.66 -11.21
CA ASP A 387 54.81 8.82 -10.60
C ASP A 387 53.83 9.68 -9.74
N ASP A 388 52.55 9.31 -9.62
CA ASP A 388 51.57 10.09 -8.84
C ASP A 388 51.64 9.79 -7.34
N ASN A 389 51.55 10.84 -6.52
CA ASN A 389 51.28 10.71 -5.10
C ASN A 389 49.82 10.21 -4.91
N PRO A 390 49.59 9.05 -4.25
CA PRO A 390 48.25 8.51 -4.05
C PRO A 390 47.29 9.49 -3.34
N GLU A 391 47.82 10.38 -2.50
CA GLU A 391 47.02 11.38 -1.76
C GLU A 391 46.68 12.64 -2.58
N GLU A 392 47.23 12.82 -3.79
CA GLU A 392 47.05 14.03 -4.61
C GLU A 392 46.51 13.72 -6.03
N ARG A 393 45.85 12.58 -6.23
CA ARG A 393 45.26 12.26 -7.55
C ARG A 393 44.26 13.34 -7.96
N LYS A 394 44.47 13.90 -9.16
CA LYS A 394 43.55 14.89 -9.76
C LYS A 394 42.16 14.29 -9.93
N ILE A 395 41.13 15.09 -9.69
CA ILE A 395 39.75 14.71 -9.98
C ILE A 395 39.36 15.29 -11.34
N LEU A 396 38.83 14.43 -12.21
CA LEU A 396 38.40 14.78 -13.56
C LEU A 396 36.90 14.53 -13.72
N PRO A 397 36.18 15.34 -14.53
CA PRO A 397 34.82 14.99 -14.92
C PRO A 397 34.84 13.69 -15.74
N CYS A 398 33.81 12.86 -15.58
CA CYS A 398 33.70 11.64 -16.37
C CYS A 398 33.64 11.97 -17.87
N SER A 399 34.32 11.14 -18.64
CA SER A 399 34.23 11.12 -20.10
C SER A 399 34.07 9.68 -20.56
N GLN A 400 33.55 9.46 -21.77
CA GLN A 400 33.45 8.10 -22.31
C GLN A 400 34.81 7.38 -22.35
N ALA A 401 35.91 8.11 -22.54
CA ALA A 401 37.26 7.54 -22.50
C ALA A 401 37.62 7.05 -21.10
N LEU A 402 37.42 7.89 -20.07
CA LEU A 402 37.73 7.55 -18.68
C LEU A 402 36.84 6.42 -18.15
N LEU A 403 35.55 6.43 -18.51
CA LEU A 403 34.60 5.39 -18.08
C LEU A 403 34.86 4.03 -18.74
N ALA A 404 35.61 3.99 -19.85
CA ALA A 404 36.02 2.76 -20.50
C ALA A 404 37.33 2.19 -19.92
N GLU A 405 38.00 2.91 -19.01
CA GLU A 405 39.24 2.44 -18.39
C GLU A 405 38.95 1.41 -17.30
N GLU A 406 39.66 0.29 -17.36
CA GLU A 406 39.54 -0.78 -16.37
C GLU A 406 40.11 -0.32 -15.02
N GLY A 407 39.32 -0.47 -13.95
CA GLY A 407 39.72 -0.05 -12.60
C GLY A 407 39.62 1.46 -12.34
N ILE A 408 38.92 2.22 -13.18
CA ILE A 408 38.63 3.63 -12.89
C ILE A 408 37.86 3.79 -11.57
N GLU A 409 38.30 4.74 -10.74
CA GLU A 409 37.74 4.96 -9.41
C GLU A 409 36.89 6.22 -9.36
N ALA A 410 35.72 6.13 -8.73
CA ALA A 410 34.85 7.27 -8.48
C ALA A 410 35.48 8.25 -7.49
N ALA A 411 35.37 9.55 -7.79
CA ALA A 411 35.71 10.60 -6.84
C ALA A 411 34.51 10.90 -5.92
N PRO A 412 34.72 11.51 -4.74
CA PRO A 412 33.63 11.91 -3.85
C PRO A 412 32.57 12.77 -4.55
N GLU A 413 31.31 12.48 -4.24
CA GLU A 413 30.16 13.25 -4.69
C GLU A 413 30.26 14.71 -4.25
N LEU A 414 29.84 15.62 -5.12
CA LEU A 414 30.03 17.05 -4.94
C LEU A 414 28.84 17.80 -5.54
N TYR A 415 27.84 18.06 -4.70
CA TYR A 415 26.58 18.66 -5.12
C TYR A 415 26.67 20.18 -5.16
N GLY A 416 26.33 20.76 -6.31
CA GLY A 416 26.13 22.20 -6.46
C GLY A 416 24.64 22.53 -6.65
N LEU A 417 24.29 23.81 -6.50
CA LEU A 417 22.98 24.33 -6.87
C LEU A 417 23.07 25.08 -8.20
N TRP A 418 22.23 24.70 -9.15
CA TRP A 418 22.30 25.13 -10.53
C TRP A 418 20.94 25.56 -11.05
N MET A 419 20.97 26.37 -12.11
CA MET A 419 19.82 26.66 -12.96
C MET A 419 20.07 26.09 -14.35
N TYR A 420 19.10 25.32 -14.85
CA TYR A 420 19.11 24.74 -16.18
C TYR A 420 18.13 25.51 -17.09
N ASP A 421 18.60 25.90 -18.26
CA ASP A 421 17.78 26.42 -19.33
C ASP A 421 17.67 25.38 -20.46
N PRO A 422 16.50 24.72 -20.63
CA PRO A 422 16.32 23.72 -21.68
C PRO A 422 16.30 24.32 -23.09
N ALA A 423 15.98 25.62 -23.26
CA ALA A 423 15.89 26.25 -24.57
C ALA A 423 17.28 26.50 -25.18
N SER A 424 18.25 26.89 -24.35
CA SER A 424 19.65 27.10 -24.76
C SER A 424 20.56 25.91 -24.42
N ASN A 425 20.05 24.93 -23.66
CA ASN A 425 20.80 23.82 -23.08
C ASN A 425 22.03 24.30 -22.28
N THR A 426 21.83 25.31 -21.42
CA THR A 426 22.89 25.90 -20.59
C THR A 426 22.64 25.68 -19.11
N GLN A 427 23.72 25.72 -18.33
CA GLN A 427 23.73 25.52 -16.89
C GLN A 427 24.43 26.71 -16.24
N GLN A 428 23.80 27.31 -15.24
CA GLN A 428 24.34 28.42 -14.47
C GLN A 428 24.46 28.05 -13.00
N VAL A 429 25.63 28.30 -12.41
CA VAL A 429 25.85 28.08 -10.97
C VAL A 429 25.10 29.14 -10.17
N ILE A 430 24.31 28.70 -9.19
CA ILE A 430 23.68 29.58 -8.19
C ILE A 430 24.45 29.51 -6.87
N ALA A 431 24.80 28.31 -6.43
CA ALA A 431 25.69 28.10 -5.29
C ALA A 431 26.77 27.09 -5.67
N PRO A 432 28.06 27.44 -5.49
CA PRO A 432 29.14 26.54 -5.83
C PRO A 432 29.06 25.29 -4.94
N PRO A 433 29.44 24.12 -5.47
CA PRO A 433 29.50 22.93 -4.66
C PRO A 433 30.56 23.05 -3.56
N GLN A 434 30.32 22.37 -2.43
CA GLN A 434 31.24 22.32 -1.29
C GLN A 434 31.43 20.87 -0.86
N GLU A 435 32.67 20.45 -0.59
CA GLU A 435 32.95 19.11 -0.11
C GLU A 435 32.30 18.87 1.26
N GLY A 436 31.84 17.64 1.48
CA GLY A 436 31.14 17.26 2.72
C GLY A 436 29.68 17.70 2.81
N PHE A 437 29.17 18.50 1.87
CA PHE A 437 27.79 18.99 1.88
C PHE A 437 27.01 18.66 0.61
N ALA A 438 25.68 18.60 0.75
CA ALA A 438 24.74 18.50 -0.34
C ALA A 438 23.58 19.49 -0.21
N TYR A 439 23.14 20.01 -1.34
CA TYR A 439 21.88 20.73 -1.46
C TYR A 439 20.79 19.68 -1.75
N THR A 440 19.94 19.41 -0.77
CA THR A 440 19.00 18.28 -0.84
C THR A 440 17.63 18.68 -1.36
N GLU A 441 17.24 19.94 -1.19
CA GLU A 441 15.98 20.50 -1.70
C GLU A 441 16.17 21.96 -2.11
N VAL A 442 15.40 22.43 -3.10
CA VAL A 442 15.38 23.83 -3.55
C VAL A 442 13.99 24.23 -4.03
N VAL A 443 13.59 25.46 -3.72
CA VAL A 443 12.39 26.12 -4.24
C VAL A 443 12.67 27.58 -4.62
N SER A 444 11.91 28.09 -5.59
CA SER A 444 11.87 29.51 -5.94
C SER A 444 10.71 30.20 -5.20
N MET A 445 10.99 31.32 -4.53
CA MET A 445 9.98 32.13 -3.83
C MET A 445 9.25 33.09 -4.78
N GLU A 446 8.83 32.57 -5.93
CA GLU A 446 8.07 33.35 -6.92
C GLU A 446 6.57 33.26 -6.67
N GLN A 447 5.85 34.29 -7.09
CA GLN A 447 4.40 34.26 -7.10
C GLN A 447 3.91 33.28 -8.17
N ARG A 448 3.03 32.36 -7.75
CA ARG A 448 2.38 31.34 -8.60
C ARG A 448 0.87 31.60 -8.65
N ILE A 449 0.23 31.00 -9.64
CA ILE A 449 -1.24 31.00 -9.72
C ILE A 449 -1.77 30.10 -8.60
N PHE A 450 -2.76 30.59 -7.86
CA PHE A 450 -3.48 29.76 -6.88
C PHE A 450 -4.25 28.66 -7.62
N PRO A 451 -4.16 27.40 -7.18
CA PRO A 451 -5.03 26.35 -7.66
C PRO A 451 -6.50 26.71 -7.44
N GLN A 452 -7.38 26.04 -8.16
CA GLN A 452 -8.81 26.12 -7.88
C GLN A 452 -9.10 25.48 -6.53
N ASP A 453 -10.13 25.98 -5.83
CA ASP A 453 -10.72 25.22 -4.73
C ASP A 453 -11.33 23.93 -5.29
N TYR A 454 -11.21 22.83 -4.55
CA TYR A 454 -11.92 21.62 -4.93
C TYR A 454 -13.44 21.85 -4.80
N VAL A 455 -14.21 21.12 -5.61
CA VAL A 455 -15.67 21.16 -5.57
C VAL A 455 -16.16 19.86 -4.97
N GLN A 456 -16.97 19.97 -3.91
CA GLN A 456 -17.66 18.80 -3.34
C GLN A 456 -18.58 18.18 -4.39
N ASP A 457 -18.63 16.85 -4.42
CA ASP A 457 -19.45 16.10 -5.38
C ASP A 457 -20.93 16.50 -5.30
N GLU A 458 -21.57 16.69 -6.46
CA GLU A 458 -23.00 17.03 -6.53
C GLU A 458 -23.89 15.94 -5.91
N ASN A 459 -23.40 14.70 -5.86
CA ASN A 459 -24.10 13.56 -5.27
C ASN A 459 -23.81 13.38 -3.77
N TYR A 460 -23.11 14.33 -3.13
CA TYR A 460 -22.85 14.26 -1.70
C TYR A 460 -24.15 14.12 -0.89
N SER A 461 -24.18 13.16 0.04
CA SER A 461 -25.35 12.87 0.87
C SER A 461 -25.14 13.29 2.31
N ASN A 462 -25.83 14.37 2.72
CA ASN A 462 -25.86 14.80 4.13
C ASN A 462 -26.41 13.72 5.06
N GLU A 463 -27.38 12.92 4.60
CA GLU A 463 -27.97 11.84 5.39
C GLU A 463 -26.93 10.74 5.70
N LEU A 464 -26.11 10.35 4.72
CA LEU A 464 -25.03 9.39 4.94
C LEU A 464 -23.94 9.99 5.83
N ALA A 465 -23.62 11.28 5.65
CA ALA A 465 -22.64 11.98 6.47
C ALA A 465 -23.03 12.01 7.96
N GLU A 466 -24.30 12.31 8.27
CA GLU A 466 -24.83 12.29 9.64
C GLU A 466 -24.78 10.89 10.28
N GLN A 467 -24.75 9.83 9.47
CA GLN A 467 -24.63 8.44 9.91
C GLN A 467 -23.19 7.93 9.94
N GLY A 468 -22.20 8.73 9.52
CA GLY A 468 -20.81 8.28 9.38
C GLY A 468 -20.61 7.25 8.28
N LEU A 469 -21.44 7.28 7.24
CA LEU A 469 -21.43 6.35 6.12
C LEU A 469 -21.02 7.04 4.82
N GLY A 470 -20.44 6.26 3.91
CA GLY A 470 -20.38 6.58 2.48
C GLY A 470 -21.11 5.51 1.67
N ARG A 471 -21.25 5.70 0.37
CA ARG A 471 -21.88 4.74 -0.54
C ARG A 471 -20.93 4.34 -1.65
N ILE A 472 -20.87 3.04 -1.95
CA ILE A 472 -20.21 2.54 -3.14
C ILE A 472 -21.26 2.03 -4.14
N HIS A 473 -21.07 2.35 -5.42
CA HIS A 473 -21.83 1.82 -6.54
C HIS A 473 -20.87 1.17 -7.54
N ILE A 474 -20.99 -0.14 -7.76
CA ILE A 474 -20.28 -0.84 -8.83
C ILE A 474 -21.29 -1.09 -9.95
N ARG A 475 -21.02 -0.57 -11.15
CA ARG A 475 -21.97 -0.68 -12.26
C ARG A 475 -22.13 -2.13 -12.73
N SER A 476 -21.05 -2.89 -12.82
CA SER A 476 -21.12 -4.35 -12.90
C SER A 476 -19.82 -5.01 -12.49
N ILE A 477 -19.91 -6.06 -11.69
CA ILE A 477 -18.74 -6.89 -11.36
C ILE A 477 -18.30 -7.78 -12.53
N TYR A 478 -19.12 -7.89 -13.58
CA TYR A 478 -18.79 -8.60 -14.82
C TYR A 478 -18.07 -7.71 -15.83
N ASP A 479 -17.91 -6.44 -15.50
CA ASP A 479 -17.02 -5.51 -16.18
C ASP A 479 -15.63 -5.66 -15.58
N VAL A 480 -14.68 -6.18 -16.35
CA VAL A 480 -13.28 -6.27 -15.94
C VAL A 480 -12.45 -5.36 -16.84
N SER A 481 -12.14 -4.16 -16.33
CA SER A 481 -11.42 -3.11 -17.06
C SER A 481 -12.05 -2.76 -18.43
N GLY A 482 -13.38 -2.73 -18.53
CA GLY A 482 -14.12 -2.48 -19.78
C GLY A 482 -14.48 -3.74 -20.58
N GLU A 483 -14.03 -4.92 -20.15
CA GLU A 483 -14.32 -6.18 -20.83
C GLU A 483 -15.47 -6.95 -20.16
N ASP A 484 -16.41 -7.45 -20.97
CA ASP A 484 -17.51 -8.30 -20.52
C ASP A 484 -17.04 -9.75 -20.36
N ILE A 485 -16.96 -10.22 -19.11
CA ILE A 485 -16.55 -11.59 -18.80
C ILE A 485 -17.72 -12.59 -18.77
N THR A 486 -18.95 -12.17 -19.07
CA THR A 486 -20.09 -13.08 -19.10
C THR A 486 -20.08 -13.96 -20.36
N PRO A 487 -20.38 -15.27 -20.26
CA PRO A 487 -20.28 -16.16 -21.42
C PRO A 487 -21.24 -15.85 -22.59
N MET A 488 -22.37 -15.20 -22.31
CA MET A 488 -23.42 -14.90 -23.28
C MET A 488 -23.71 -13.40 -23.43
N GLY A 489 -22.89 -12.54 -22.84
CA GLY A 489 -23.10 -11.10 -22.78
C GLY A 489 -23.95 -10.65 -21.59
N ILE A 490 -23.65 -9.46 -21.08
CA ILE A 490 -24.27 -8.90 -19.88
C ILE A 490 -25.79 -8.74 -20.02
N GLU A 491 -26.30 -8.47 -21.22
CA GLU A 491 -27.74 -8.37 -21.50
C GLU A 491 -28.49 -9.69 -21.20
N VAL A 492 -27.84 -10.84 -21.46
CA VAL A 492 -28.41 -12.16 -21.16
C VAL A 492 -28.28 -12.46 -19.67
N MET A 493 -27.12 -12.17 -19.07
CA MET A 493 -26.87 -12.36 -17.64
C MET A 493 -27.85 -11.54 -16.77
N ALA A 494 -28.11 -10.29 -17.17
CA ALA A 494 -28.98 -9.36 -16.46
C ALA A 494 -30.47 -9.72 -16.56
N ASN A 495 -30.89 -10.50 -17.56
CA ASN A 495 -32.30 -10.77 -17.83
C ASN A 495 -32.79 -12.00 -17.05
N PRO A 496 -33.66 -11.85 -16.02
CA PRO A 496 -34.10 -12.96 -15.17
C PRO A 496 -34.95 -14.01 -15.91
N ALA A 497 -35.55 -13.67 -17.06
CA ALA A 497 -36.28 -14.61 -17.90
C ALA A 497 -35.36 -15.48 -18.79
N LEU A 498 -34.07 -15.13 -18.90
CA LEU A 498 -33.06 -15.86 -19.67
C LEU A 498 -32.02 -16.54 -18.77
N THR A 499 -31.69 -15.93 -17.64
CA THR A 499 -30.70 -16.42 -16.67
C THR A 499 -31.34 -16.54 -15.30
N SER A 500 -31.52 -17.79 -14.82
CA SER A 500 -32.05 -18.05 -13.49
C SER A 500 -31.01 -17.73 -12.40
N PRO A 501 -31.43 -17.49 -11.14
CA PRO A 501 -30.50 -17.25 -10.06
C PRO A 501 -29.41 -18.32 -9.88
N GLN A 502 -29.72 -19.59 -10.15
CA GLN A 502 -28.78 -20.72 -10.04
C GLN A 502 -27.71 -20.74 -11.14
N GLN A 503 -27.96 -20.06 -12.26
CA GLN A 503 -27.00 -19.93 -13.35
C GLN A 503 -25.99 -18.79 -13.11
N ARG A 504 -26.24 -17.93 -12.11
CA ARG A 504 -25.35 -16.81 -11.78
C ARG A 504 -24.16 -17.29 -10.95
N PRO A 505 -22.91 -17.09 -11.42
CA PRO A 505 -21.72 -17.56 -10.71
C PRO A 505 -21.43 -16.76 -9.44
N ILE A 506 -21.89 -15.51 -9.37
CA ILE A 506 -21.71 -14.60 -8.25
C ILE A 506 -23.09 -14.17 -7.76
N ARG A 507 -23.28 -14.23 -6.45
CA ARG A 507 -24.57 -14.00 -5.77
C ARG A 507 -24.49 -12.94 -4.69
N PHE A 508 -23.32 -12.81 -4.06
CA PHE A 508 -23.13 -11.93 -2.92
C PHE A 508 -21.79 -11.21 -3.00
N VAL A 509 -21.70 -10.11 -2.25
CA VAL A 509 -20.47 -9.41 -1.94
C VAL A 509 -20.26 -9.44 -0.43
N ARG A 510 -19.04 -9.77 0.00
CA ARG A 510 -18.56 -9.60 1.38
C ARG A 510 -17.66 -8.37 1.43
N VAL A 511 -17.91 -7.51 2.41
CA VAL A 511 -17.10 -6.34 2.69
C VAL A 511 -16.17 -6.67 3.85
N VAL A 512 -14.87 -6.47 3.65
CA VAL A 512 -13.79 -6.81 4.59
C VAL A 512 -13.05 -5.53 4.97
N LYS A 513 -12.85 -5.32 6.26
CA LYS A 513 -12.05 -4.23 6.83
C LYS A 513 -10.70 -4.78 7.31
N SER A 514 -9.62 -4.06 7.10
CA SER A 514 -8.34 -4.43 7.70
C SER A 514 -8.38 -4.24 9.23
N VAL A 515 -7.59 -5.03 9.94
CA VAL A 515 -7.30 -4.78 11.35
C VAL A 515 -5.88 -4.27 11.44
N SER A 516 -5.74 -3.00 11.83
CA SER A 516 -4.43 -2.41 12.09
C SER A 516 -3.78 -3.11 13.28
N ILE A 517 -2.48 -3.37 13.18
CA ILE A 517 -1.72 -4.03 14.23
C ILE A 517 -1.05 -2.94 15.08
N PRO A 518 -1.23 -2.96 16.42
CA PRO A 518 -0.54 -2.05 17.32
C PRO A 518 0.97 -2.33 17.40
N ASP A 519 1.68 -1.44 18.08
CA ASP A 519 3.07 -1.68 18.48
C ASP A 519 3.14 -2.74 19.59
N ASP A 520 4.27 -3.47 19.65
CA ASP A 520 4.50 -4.54 20.63
C ASP A 520 4.50 -4.01 22.07
N ASP A 521 4.77 -2.71 22.28
CA ASP A 521 4.63 -2.04 23.59
C ASP A 521 3.18 -1.98 24.11
N ILE A 522 2.18 -2.14 23.23
CA ILE A 522 0.76 -2.14 23.57
C ILE A 522 0.26 -3.56 23.78
N ILE A 523 0.59 -4.46 22.84
CA ILE A 523 0.22 -5.86 22.89
C ILE A 523 1.17 -6.67 22.00
N ASP A 524 1.73 -7.73 22.57
CA ASP A 524 2.61 -8.63 21.83
C ASP A 524 1.75 -9.56 20.95
N VAL A 525 2.04 -9.54 19.64
CA VAL A 525 1.33 -10.34 18.63
C VAL A 525 2.32 -11.26 17.95
N GLU A 526 2.30 -12.51 18.39
CA GLU A 526 3.25 -13.51 17.93
C GLU A 526 3.00 -13.93 16.48
N ARG A 527 4.03 -14.47 15.84
CA ARG A 527 3.90 -14.93 14.44
C ARG A 527 2.79 -15.99 14.29
N SER A 528 2.60 -16.84 15.29
CA SER A 528 1.58 -17.89 15.34
C SER A 528 0.15 -17.32 15.34
N ASP A 529 -0.06 -16.11 15.87
CA ASP A 529 -1.40 -15.51 15.98
C ASP A 529 -2.00 -15.11 14.64
N PHE A 530 -1.15 -14.77 13.67
CA PHE A 530 -1.60 -14.44 12.30
C PHE A 530 -2.05 -15.66 11.50
N GLY A 531 -1.64 -16.87 11.88
CA GLY A 531 -1.92 -18.11 11.16
C GLY A 531 -0.90 -18.49 10.07
N PRO A 532 -1.28 -19.14 8.94
CA PRO A 532 -0.31 -19.75 8.02
C PRO A 532 0.55 -18.75 7.25
N SER A 533 0.11 -17.50 7.16
CA SER A 533 0.85 -16.45 6.47
C SER A 533 0.61 -15.09 7.12
N ARG A 534 1.64 -14.59 7.81
CA ARG A 534 1.66 -13.21 8.34
C ARG A 534 1.39 -12.15 7.29
N ASN A 535 1.72 -12.40 6.01
CA ASN A 535 1.48 -11.46 4.92
C ASN A 535 -0.01 -11.14 4.69
N LEU A 536 -0.94 -11.97 5.18
CA LEU A 536 -2.38 -11.70 5.03
C LEU A 536 -2.94 -10.75 6.10
N LEU A 537 -2.18 -10.56 7.19
CA LEU A 537 -2.51 -9.80 8.41
C LEU A 537 -3.90 -10.14 8.97
N MET A 538 -4.31 -9.47 10.04
CA MET A 538 -5.61 -9.65 10.66
C MET A 538 -6.70 -8.89 9.88
N ARG A 539 -7.89 -9.49 9.78
CA ARG A 539 -9.02 -8.93 9.01
C ARG A 539 -10.33 -9.21 9.70
N GLU A 540 -11.25 -8.27 9.60
CA GLU A 540 -12.63 -8.43 10.08
C GLU A 540 -13.61 -8.16 8.95
N MET A 541 -14.85 -8.63 9.08
CA MET A 541 -15.86 -8.43 8.04
C MET A 541 -16.93 -7.46 8.51
N ILE A 542 -17.32 -6.55 7.62
CA ILE A 542 -18.42 -5.62 7.83
C ILE A 542 -19.76 -6.31 7.57
N GLY A 543 -19.79 -7.29 6.66
CA GLY A 543 -20.99 -8.07 6.37
C GLY A 543 -21.13 -8.43 4.90
N TYR A 544 -22.36 -8.77 4.52
CA TYR A 544 -22.75 -9.33 3.24
C TYR A 544 -23.89 -8.56 2.60
N ALA A 545 -23.92 -8.53 1.28
CA ALA A 545 -25.06 -8.04 0.52
C ALA A 545 -25.23 -8.81 -0.79
N MET A 546 -26.39 -8.68 -1.42
CA MET A 546 -26.65 -9.30 -2.72
C MET A 546 -25.93 -8.58 -3.85
N VAL A 547 -25.55 -9.35 -4.86
CA VAL A 547 -25.19 -8.85 -6.19
C VAL A 547 -26.41 -9.03 -7.09
N GLU A 548 -26.80 -7.95 -7.76
CA GLU A 548 -27.97 -7.97 -8.64
C GLU A 548 -27.69 -8.72 -9.95
N PRO A 549 -28.72 -9.16 -10.71
CA PRO A 549 -28.52 -9.98 -11.91
C PRO A 549 -27.59 -9.39 -12.97
N ASP A 550 -27.59 -8.07 -13.15
CA ASP A 550 -26.66 -7.36 -14.05
C ASP A 550 -25.23 -7.22 -13.48
N GLY A 551 -24.95 -7.82 -12.32
CA GLY A 551 -23.68 -7.72 -11.61
C GLY A 551 -23.52 -6.42 -10.84
N SER A 552 -24.51 -5.53 -10.80
CA SER A 552 -24.38 -4.27 -10.09
C SER A 552 -24.52 -4.44 -8.57
N VAL A 553 -23.83 -3.55 -7.84
CA VAL A 553 -23.77 -3.53 -6.38
C VAL A 553 -23.91 -2.09 -5.91
N MET A 554 -24.76 -1.82 -4.92
CA MET A 554 -24.90 -0.48 -4.32
C MET A 554 -25.09 -0.60 -2.81
N LEU A 555 -24.08 -0.17 -2.04
CA LEU A 555 -24.00 -0.40 -0.59
C LEU A 555 -23.64 0.86 0.16
N ASP A 556 -24.27 1.05 1.32
CA ASP A 556 -23.82 2.02 2.31
C ASP A 556 -22.78 1.34 3.22
N LEU A 557 -21.62 1.96 3.40
CA LEU A 557 -20.46 1.40 4.09
C LEU A 557 -19.91 2.39 5.12
N PRO A 558 -19.28 1.92 6.20
CA PRO A 558 -18.62 2.82 7.15
C PRO A 558 -17.58 3.69 6.44
N ALA A 559 -17.61 4.99 6.70
CA ALA A 559 -16.60 5.92 6.21
C ALA A 559 -15.32 5.83 7.06
N ASN A 560 -14.24 6.41 6.56
CA ASN A 560 -12.97 6.58 7.27
C ASN A 560 -12.33 5.26 7.74
N VAL A 561 -12.57 4.18 7.01
CA VAL A 561 -11.95 2.87 7.26
C VAL A 561 -11.43 2.25 5.96
N PRO A 562 -10.34 1.45 6.03
CA PRO A 562 -9.81 0.69 4.91
C PRO A 562 -10.69 -0.53 4.58
N LEU A 563 -11.24 -0.57 3.37
CA LEU A 563 -12.20 -1.58 2.90
C LEU A 563 -11.67 -2.34 1.69
N SER A 564 -12.04 -3.62 1.62
CA SER A 564 -11.85 -4.48 0.46
C SER A 564 -13.10 -5.32 0.21
N LEU A 565 -13.27 -5.78 -1.03
CA LEU A 565 -14.48 -6.50 -1.47
C LEU A 565 -14.12 -7.93 -1.89
N SER A 566 -15.04 -8.86 -1.63
CA SER A 566 -14.97 -10.25 -2.07
C SER A 566 -16.29 -10.68 -2.68
N PHE A 567 -16.25 -11.17 -3.91
CA PHE A 567 -17.44 -11.61 -4.63
C PHE A 567 -17.63 -13.12 -4.52
N LEU A 568 -18.82 -13.53 -4.08
CA LEU A 568 -19.10 -14.86 -3.57
C LEU A 568 -20.12 -15.60 -4.43
N ASN A 569 -19.98 -16.92 -4.50
CA ASN A 569 -21.02 -17.81 -5.04
C ASN A 569 -22.18 -18.04 -4.04
N GLU A 570 -23.13 -18.89 -4.41
CA GLU A 570 -24.27 -19.27 -3.57
C GLU A 570 -23.86 -19.90 -2.21
N ALA A 571 -22.70 -20.54 -2.13
CA ALA A 571 -22.19 -21.16 -0.91
C ALA A 571 -21.44 -20.17 0.01
N GLY A 572 -21.36 -18.89 -0.35
CA GLY A 572 -20.62 -17.88 0.42
C GLY A 572 -19.09 -17.96 0.27
N MET A 573 -18.60 -18.67 -0.75
CA MET A 573 -17.17 -18.77 -1.06
C MET A 573 -16.77 -17.73 -2.09
N ARG A 574 -15.64 -17.05 -1.87
CA ARG A 574 -15.09 -16.12 -2.85
C ARG A 574 -14.68 -16.86 -4.13
N VAL A 575 -15.17 -16.38 -5.27
CA VAL A 575 -14.89 -16.96 -6.60
C VAL A 575 -14.04 -16.05 -7.48
N THR A 576 -13.74 -14.84 -7.02
CA THR A 576 -12.83 -13.91 -7.69
C THR A 576 -11.44 -13.89 -7.02
N PRO A 577 -10.42 -13.36 -7.71
CA PRO A 577 -9.20 -12.92 -7.05
C PRO A 577 -9.52 -11.99 -5.87
N ARG A 578 -8.67 -12.03 -4.85
CA ARG A 578 -8.83 -11.17 -3.68
C ARG A 578 -8.47 -9.72 -4.04
N HIS A 579 -9.30 -8.77 -3.60
CA HIS A 579 -8.99 -7.36 -3.71
C HIS A 579 -7.90 -6.97 -2.70
N ASN A 580 -6.64 -6.90 -3.15
CA ASN A 580 -5.47 -6.56 -2.34
C ASN A 580 -5.15 -5.06 -2.44
N ASN A 581 -6.17 -4.22 -2.30
CA ASN A 581 -6.03 -2.77 -2.20
C ASN A 581 -7.09 -2.24 -1.22
N TRP A 582 -6.79 -1.13 -0.56
CA TRP A 582 -7.64 -0.50 0.44
C TRP A 582 -8.41 0.67 -0.17
N ILE A 583 -9.71 0.47 -0.34
CA ILE A 583 -10.65 1.54 -0.66
C ILE A 583 -11.00 2.26 0.63
N GLN A 584 -11.15 3.58 0.57
CA GLN A 584 -11.78 4.36 1.64
C GLN A 584 -12.95 5.14 1.05
N LEU A 585 -13.87 5.54 1.93
CA LEU A 585 -14.92 6.51 1.66
C LEU A 585 -14.88 7.57 2.78
N VAL A 586 -15.30 8.79 2.50
CA VAL A 586 -15.55 9.81 3.53
C VAL A 586 -17.05 9.93 3.84
N PRO A 587 -17.45 10.46 5.01
CA PRO A 587 -18.86 10.59 5.37
C PRO A 587 -19.63 11.43 4.33
N GLY A 588 -20.68 10.84 3.75
CA GLY A 588 -21.51 11.45 2.72
C GLY A 588 -21.06 11.22 1.28
N GLU A 589 -19.89 10.61 1.06
CA GLU A 589 -19.38 10.31 -0.29
C GLU A 589 -20.25 9.28 -1.01
N ILE A 590 -20.50 9.49 -2.31
CA ILE A 590 -21.04 8.47 -3.20
C ILE A 590 -19.99 8.20 -4.27
N LYS A 591 -19.37 7.01 -4.21
CA LYS A 591 -18.30 6.59 -5.10
C LYS A 591 -18.81 5.57 -6.11
N THR A 592 -18.57 5.84 -7.39
CA THR A 592 -18.95 4.91 -8.47
C THR A 592 -17.72 4.27 -9.10
N CYS A 593 -17.79 2.97 -9.35
CA CYS A 593 -16.83 2.19 -10.12
C CYS A 593 -17.54 1.57 -11.32
N ASN A 594 -16.98 1.65 -12.52
CA ASN A 594 -17.56 0.95 -13.68
C ASN A 594 -17.52 -0.58 -13.49
N GLY A 595 -16.40 -1.09 -12.99
CA GLY A 595 -16.19 -2.52 -12.87
C GLY A 595 -15.13 -2.93 -11.86
N CYS A 596 -14.59 -4.13 -12.09
CA CYS A 596 -13.47 -4.72 -11.39
C CYS A 596 -12.20 -4.64 -12.25
N HIS A 597 -11.07 -5.05 -11.68
CA HIS A 597 -9.82 -5.31 -12.40
C HIS A 597 -9.18 -6.60 -11.92
N THR A 598 -8.14 -7.03 -12.63
CA THR A 598 -7.26 -8.12 -12.20
C THR A 598 -5.83 -7.62 -12.08
N ARG A 599 -5.01 -8.34 -11.31
CA ARG A 599 -3.59 -7.99 -11.11
C ARG A 599 -2.82 -7.84 -12.42
N ASP A 600 -3.12 -8.67 -13.41
CA ASP A 600 -2.37 -8.73 -14.66
C ASP A 600 -2.97 -7.79 -15.75
N SER A 601 -4.08 -7.11 -15.43
CA SER A 601 -4.72 -6.15 -16.34
C SER A 601 -3.90 -4.86 -16.38
N ARG A 602 -3.45 -4.49 -17.59
CA ARG A 602 -2.85 -3.18 -17.88
C ARG A 602 -3.83 -2.16 -18.46
N LEU A 603 -5.09 -2.55 -18.61
CA LEU A 603 -6.12 -1.65 -19.09
C LEU A 603 -6.48 -0.61 -18.00
N PRO A 604 -6.78 0.65 -18.38
CA PRO A 604 -7.15 1.69 -17.44
C PRO A 604 -8.41 1.34 -16.65
N HIS A 605 -8.32 1.49 -15.33
CA HIS A 605 -9.39 1.25 -14.37
C HIS A 605 -9.18 2.08 -13.10
N GLY A 606 -10.27 2.41 -12.40
CA GLY A 606 -10.22 3.03 -11.07
C GLY A 606 -10.04 4.55 -11.09
N ARG A 607 -10.11 5.15 -12.28
CA ARG A 607 -10.13 6.59 -12.53
C ARG A 607 -11.18 6.89 -13.59
N LEU A 608 -12.29 7.51 -13.20
CA LEU A 608 -13.51 7.60 -14.03
C LEU A 608 -13.31 8.36 -15.35
N ASP A 609 -12.38 9.31 -15.40
CA ASP A 609 -12.08 10.09 -16.60
C ASP A 609 -11.12 9.37 -17.58
N ALA A 610 -10.53 8.25 -17.16
CA ALA A 610 -9.52 7.52 -17.93
C ALA A 610 -9.89 6.07 -18.24
N GLU A 611 -10.79 5.45 -17.47
CA GLU A 611 -11.23 4.08 -17.69
C GLU A 611 -12.20 3.95 -18.87
N TYR A 612 -12.38 2.72 -19.35
CA TYR A 612 -13.37 2.44 -20.38
C TYR A 612 -14.79 2.67 -19.85
N PRO A 613 -15.74 3.11 -20.71
CA PRO A 613 -17.15 3.16 -20.34
C PRO A 613 -17.63 1.80 -19.85
N SER A 614 -18.49 1.78 -18.84
CA SER A 614 -18.99 0.51 -18.32
C SER A 614 -19.75 -0.29 -19.38
N ILE A 615 -19.57 -1.61 -19.36
CA ILE A 615 -20.36 -2.54 -20.19
C ILE A 615 -21.84 -2.55 -19.81
N ASN A 616 -22.17 -2.19 -18.55
CA ASN A 616 -23.53 -2.13 -18.08
C ASN A 616 -24.14 -0.76 -18.38
N SER A 617 -24.90 -0.68 -19.48
CA SER A 617 -25.63 0.53 -19.86
C SER A 617 -26.86 0.82 -18.98
N GLY A 618 -27.26 -0.11 -18.11
CA GLY A 618 -28.43 0.01 -17.26
C GLY A 618 -29.75 -0.14 -18.01
N ALA A 619 -30.85 0.32 -17.40
CA ALA A 619 -32.19 0.18 -17.95
C ALA A 619 -32.35 0.97 -19.27
N PRO A 620 -33.01 0.39 -20.29
CA PRO A 620 -33.13 1.01 -21.60
C PRO A 620 -34.19 2.13 -21.70
N SER A 621 -35.01 2.33 -20.66
CA SER A 621 -36.09 3.32 -20.67
C SER A 621 -36.56 3.68 -19.26
N THR A 622 -37.02 4.92 -19.08
CA THR A 622 -37.69 5.37 -17.86
C THR A 622 -39.12 4.84 -17.75
N GLY A 623 -39.49 4.37 -16.55
CA GLY A 623 -40.85 3.98 -16.17
C GLY A 623 -41.25 2.54 -16.52
N GLY A 624 -40.36 1.77 -17.15
CA GLY A 624 -40.53 0.33 -17.39
C GLY A 624 -39.57 -0.48 -16.51
N PRO A 625 -39.81 -1.81 -16.34
CA PRO A 625 -38.84 -2.67 -15.68
C PRO A 625 -37.61 -2.90 -16.56
N HIS A 626 -36.55 -3.41 -15.95
CA HIS A 626 -35.44 -4.02 -16.68
C HIS A 626 -35.93 -5.17 -17.57
N PRO A 627 -35.26 -5.48 -18.70
CA PRO A 627 -35.67 -6.57 -19.60
C PRO A 627 -35.88 -7.91 -18.88
N GLY A 628 -37.08 -8.47 -19.00
CA GLY A 628 -37.48 -9.75 -18.39
C GLY A 628 -37.64 -9.72 -16.87
N ALA A 629 -37.47 -8.57 -16.23
CA ALA A 629 -37.61 -8.43 -14.79
C ALA A 629 -39.07 -8.24 -14.34
N ASN A 630 -39.29 -8.45 -13.04
CA ASN A 630 -40.51 -8.15 -12.31
C ASN A 630 -41.03 -6.73 -12.61
N PRO A 631 -42.24 -6.58 -13.20
CA PRO A 631 -42.80 -5.27 -13.57
C PRO A 631 -43.01 -4.28 -12.42
N SER A 632 -42.97 -4.73 -11.17
CA SER A 632 -43.04 -3.84 -10.00
C SER A 632 -41.75 -3.04 -9.77
N LEU A 633 -40.62 -3.49 -10.32
CA LEU A 633 -39.31 -2.83 -10.22
C LEU A 633 -39.08 -1.92 -11.44
N PHE A 634 -39.83 -0.82 -11.52
CA PHE A 634 -39.67 0.17 -12.59
C PHE A 634 -38.35 0.94 -12.44
N ALA A 635 -37.63 1.12 -13.54
CA ALA A 635 -36.32 1.77 -13.59
C ALA A 635 -36.38 3.13 -14.29
N ASP A 636 -35.39 3.98 -14.02
CA ASP A 636 -35.08 5.15 -14.82
C ASP A 636 -34.02 4.81 -15.87
N LEU A 637 -34.06 5.48 -17.04
CA LEU A 637 -33.09 5.27 -18.12
C LEU A 637 -31.65 5.33 -17.58
N GLY A 638 -30.87 4.29 -17.82
CA GLY A 638 -29.46 4.18 -17.41
C GLY A 638 -29.21 3.66 -15.99
N GLU A 639 -30.26 3.47 -15.17
CA GLU A 639 -30.11 2.85 -13.84
C GLU A 639 -29.63 1.41 -13.96
N THR A 640 -28.64 1.01 -13.16
CA THR A 640 -28.36 -0.40 -12.94
C THR A 640 -29.44 -1.03 -12.07
N MET A 641 -29.53 -2.37 -12.04
CA MET A 641 -30.49 -3.07 -11.19
C MET A 641 -30.33 -2.71 -9.70
N ALA A 642 -29.09 -2.53 -9.23
CA ALA A 642 -28.82 -2.09 -7.86
C ALA A 642 -29.31 -0.67 -7.58
N GLN A 643 -29.19 0.26 -8.53
CA GLN A 643 -29.75 1.61 -8.39
C GLN A 643 -31.28 1.58 -8.33
N THR A 644 -31.91 0.83 -9.24
CA THR A 644 -33.36 0.64 -9.25
C THR A 644 -33.85 0.04 -7.92
N ARG A 645 -33.16 -0.99 -7.39
CA ARG A 645 -33.50 -1.58 -6.10
C ARG A 645 -33.31 -0.56 -4.96
N ALA A 646 -32.17 0.14 -4.91
CA ALA A 646 -31.88 1.12 -3.88
C ALA A 646 -32.93 2.25 -3.84
N ARG A 647 -33.40 2.72 -5.00
CA ARG A 647 -34.45 3.74 -5.08
C ARG A 647 -35.82 3.24 -4.59
N ILE A 648 -36.17 1.98 -4.85
CA ILE A 648 -37.49 1.42 -4.51
C ILE A 648 -37.53 0.90 -3.07
N ALA A 649 -36.49 0.20 -2.63
CA ALA A 649 -36.44 -0.53 -1.36
C ALA A 649 -35.50 0.12 -0.32
N GLY A 650 -34.75 1.15 -0.69
CA GLY A 650 -33.64 1.69 0.10
C GLY A 650 -32.31 1.02 -0.25
N SER A 651 -31.21 1.75 -0.07
CA SER A 651 -29.85 1.22 -0.14
C SER A 651 -29.60 0.25 1.02
N ALA A 652 -28.80 -0.79 0.77
CA ALA A 652 -28.49 -1.81 1.76
C ALA A 652 -27.20 -1.48 2.51
N TYR A 653 -27.25 -1.50 3.84
CA TYR A 653 -26.07 -1.71 4.68
C TYR A 653 -25.78 -3.23 4.74
N PRO A 654 -24.52 -3.69 4.65
CA PRO A 654 -24.20 -5.12 4.70
C PRO A 654 -24.73 -5.80 5.97
N SER A 655 -25.36 -6.97 5.83
CA SER A 655 -25.88 -7.76 6.95
C SER A 655 -24.84 -8.71 7.53
N ALA A 656 -25.02 -9.13 8.79
CA ALA A 656 -24.21 -10.20 9.38
C ALA A 656 -24.36 -11.53 8.63
N ASP A 657 -25.54 -11.74 8.04
CA ASP A 657 -25.94 -12.99 7.42
C ASP A 657 -25.91 -12.93 5.90
N ILE A 658 -25.70 -14.08 5.25
CA ILE A 658 -25.98 -14.21 3.82
C ILE A 658 -27.48 -14.41 3.66
N ILE A 659 -28.14 -13.49 2.96
CA ILE A 659 -29.58 -13.50 2.72
C ILE A 659 -29.82 -13.41 1.21
N PHE A 660 -30.55 -14.38 0.67
CA PHE A 660 -31.00 -14.38 -0.71
C PHE A 660 -32.51 -14.23 -0.80
N GLU A 661 -32.94 -13.27 -1.63
CA GLU A 661 -34.32 -13.07 -2.03
C GLU A 661 -34.39 -12.78 -3.53
N ASP A 662 -35.21 -13.53 -4.26
CA ASP A 662 -35.43 -13.31 -5.68
C ASP A 662 -36.57 -12.31 -5.92
N VAL A 663 -36.20 -11.04 -5.99
CA VAL A 663 -37.14 -9.95 -6.28
C VAL A 663 -37.29 -9.66 -7.79
N TRP A 664 -36.37 -10.18 -8.61
CA TRP A 664 -36.21 -9.81 -10.02
C TRP A 664 -36.98 -10.72 -10.96
N THR A 665 -37.17 -12.00 -10.62
CA THR A 665 -38.01 -12.90 -11.42
C THR A 665 -39.45 -12.41 -11.43
N ASN A 666 -40.08 -12.41 -12.61
CA ASN A 666 -41.48 -12.00 -12.73
C ASN A 666 -42.42 -13.12 -12.25
N PRO A 667 -43.12 -12.97 -11.12
CA PRO A 667 -43.97 -14.03 -10.56
C PRO A 667 -45.20 -14.35 -11.41
N ALA A 668 -45.54 -13.51 -12.39
CA ALA A 668 -46.64 -13.74 -13.30
C ALA A 668 -46.27 -14.64 -14.49
N SER A 669 -44.98 -14.74 -14.85
CA SER A 669 -44.51 -15.53 -15.99
C SER A 669 -43.64 -16.72 -15.59
N ASP A 670 -42.90 -16.62 -14.49
CA ASP A 670 -41.85 -17.56 -14.13
C ASP A 670 -41.93 -17.96 -12.63
N GLU A 671 -41.30 -19.08 -12.29
CA GLU A 671 -41.21 -19.56 -10.92
C GLU A 671 -40.11 -18.79 -10.18
N VAL A 672 -40.50 -18.04 -9.15
CA VAL A 672 -39.58 -17.29 -8.28
C VAL A 672 -38.72 -18.25 -7.47
N ALA A 673 -37.41 -18.04 -7.44
CA ALA A 673 -36.50 -18.89 -6.70
C ALA A 673 -36.76 -18.81 -5.18
N GLU A 674 -36.61 -19.95 -4.49
CA GLU A 674 -36.78 -20.03 -3.05
C GLU A 674 -35.75 -19.14 -2.33
N SER A 675 -36.24 -18.32 -1.39
CA SER A 675 -35.40 -17.49 -0.53
C SER A 675 -34.71 -18.34 0.53
N PHE A 676 -33.48 -17.99 0.87
CA PHE A 676 -32.73 -18.69 1.91
C PHE A 676 -31.82 -17.72 2.67
N SER A 677 -31.43 -18.13 3.88
CA SER A 677 -30.44 -17.43 4.69
C SER A 677 -29.45 -18.42 5.30
N TYR A 678 -28.21 -17.97 5.49
CA TYR A 678 -27.22 -18.67 6.30
C TYR A 678 -26.95 -17.80 7.52
N ALA A 679 -27.77 -17.93 8.56
CA ALA A 679 -27.69 -17.06 9.71
C ALA A 679 -26.76 -17.60 10.77
N TYR A 680 -25.98 -16.73 11.43
CA TYR A 680 -25.21 -17.16 12.60
C TYR A 680 -26.12 -17.64 13.73
N GLY A 681 -27.32 -17.08 13.84
CA GLY A 681 -28.33 -17.52 14.83
C GLY A 681 -28.80 -18.98 14.67
N ASP A 682 -28.55 -19.60 13.51
CA ASP A 682 -28.86 -21.02 13.27
C ASP A 682 -27.77 -21.97 13.77
N MET A 683 -26.63 -21.44 14.25
CA MET A 683 -25.53 -22.24 14.76
C MET A 683 -25.72 -22.66 16.22
N MET A 684 -25.14 -23.81 16.55
CA MET A 684 -25.16 -24.37 17.92
C MET A 684 -23.85 -24.14 18.68
N THR A 685 -22.83 -23.58 18.03
CA THR A 685 -21.55 -23.18 18.62
C THR A 685 -21.48 -21.67 18.79
N THR A 686 -20.39 -21.18 19.38
CA THR A 686 -20.10 -19.74 19.48
C THR A 686 -20.15 -19.09 18.09
N ILE A 687 -20.79 -17.91 18.02
CA ILE A 687 -20.94 -17.13 16.78
C ILE A 687 -19.93 -15.98 16.76
N PRO A 688 -19.42 -15.59 15.58
CA PRO A 688 -18.32 -14.61 15.42
C PRO A 688 -18.78 -13.14 15.50
N ILE A 689 -19.85 -12.86 16.24
CA ILE A 689 -20.40 -11.52 16.43
C ILE A 689 -20.74 -11.30 17.91
N SER A 690 -20.62 -10.06 18.37
CA SER A 690 -20.96 -9.72 19.75
C SER A 690 -22.47 -9.88 20.02
N GLN A 691 -22.83 -10.05 21.30
CA GLN A 691 -24.23 -10.19 21.70
C GLN A 691 -25.08 -8.96 21.32
N SER A 692 -24.52 -7.75 21.39
CA SER A 692 -25.21 -6.52 20.97
C SER A 692 -25.47 -6.53 19.47
N CYS A 693 -24.49 -6.96 18.67
CA CYS A 693 -24.63 -7.05 17.21
C CYS A 693 -25.61 -8.14 16.77
N ALA A 694 -25.71 -9.24 17.50
CA ALA A 694 -26.74 -10.26 17.26
C ALA A 694 -28.18 -9.74 17.50
N GLN A 695 -28.35 -8.71 18.34
CA GLN A 695 -29.66 -8.08 18.59
C GLN A 695 -29.95 -6.92 17.64
N THR A 696 -28.93 -6.12 17.31
CA THR A 696 -29.07 -4.95 16.45
C THR A 696 -27.78 -4.78 15.65
N TRP A 697 -27.88 -5.04 14.35
CA TRP A 697 -26.78 -4.86 13.43
C TRP A 697 -26.62 -3.38 13.06
N THR A 698 -25.43 -2.82 13.26
CA THR A 698 -25.12 -1.40 13.04
C THR A 698 -23.79 -1.23 12.29
N ASN A 699 -23.44 0.02 11.96
CA ASN A 699 -22.17 0.35 11.32
C ASN A 699 -20.92 0.12 12.19
N LEU A 700 -21.11 -0.12 13.49
CA LEU A 700 -20.05 -0.45 14.45
C LEU A 700 -19.85 -1.97 14.60
N CYS A 701 -20.75 -2.79 14.04
CA CYS A 701 -20.68 -4.24 14.17
C CYS A 701 -19.62 -4.84 13.25
N ARG A 702 -18.87 -5.81 13.79
CA ARG A 702 -17.82 -6.55 13.08
C ARG A 702 -18.01 -8.04 13.27
N ILE A 703 -17.70 -8.80 12.22
CA ILE A 703 -17.57 -10.24 12.28
C ILE A 703 -16.09 -10.56 12.47
N VAL A 704 -15.75 -11.19 13.61
CA VAL A 704 -14.39 -11.53 14.02
C VAL A 704 -14.32 -13.04 14.20
N VAL A 705 -13.47 -13.71 13.42
CA VAL A 705 -13.38 -15.18 13.40
C VAL A 705 -11.99 -15.62 13.88
N ASN A 706 -11.90 -15.96 15.16
CA ASN A 706 -10.75 -16.66 15.73
C ASN A 706 -10.93 -18.17 15.57
N TYR A 707 -9.88 -18.87 15.16
CA TYR A 707 -9.89 -20.33 15.02
C TYR A 707 -10.31 -21.05 16.32
N PRO A 708 -9.66 -20.80 17.49
CA PRO A 708 -9.97 -21.54 18.71
C PRO A 708 -11.41 -21.30 19.19
N ASP A 709 -11.95 -20.11 18.97
CA ASP A 709 -13.26 -19.72 19.50
C ASP A 709 -14.44 -20.11 18.59
N HIS A 710 -14.22 -20.14 17.27
CA HIS A 710 -15.32 -20.22 16.30
C HIS A 710 -15.21 -21.40 15.34
N ILE A 711 -13.99 -21.84 15.00
CA ILE A 711 -13.78 -22.93 14.04
C ILE A 711 -13.58 -24.27 14.76
N GLN A 712 -12.69 -24.32 15.75
CA GLN A 712 -12.45 -25.53 16.52
C GLN A 712 -13.75 -26.12 17.13
N PRO A 713 -14.65 -25.33 17.74
CA PRO A 713 -15.86 -25.88 18.36
C PRO A 713 -16.81 -26.55 17.36
N LEU A 714 -16.74 -26.22 16.06
CA LEU A 714 -17.53 -26.88 15.03
C LEU A 714 -17.23 -28.38 14.98
N PHE A 715 -15.94 -28.75 15.13
CA PHE A 715 -15.48 -30.13 15.07
C PHE A 715 -15.82 -30.92 16.34
N GLU A 716 -15.98 -30.23 17.46
CA GLU A 716 -16.25 -30.82 18.78
C GLU A 716 -17.75 -30.91 19.11
N LEU A 717 -18.59 -30.14 18.42
CA LEU A 717 -20.02 -30.15 18.66
C LEU A 717 -20.60 -31.56 18.52
N SER A 718 -21.25 -32.03 19.59
CA SER A 718 -21.86 -33.36 19.63
C SER A 718 -22.99 -33.48 18.60
N ARG A 719 -22.85 -34.41 17.66
CA ARG A 719 -23.84 -34.72 16.61
C ARG A 719 -24.33 -36.17 16.75
N GLN A 720 -24.65 -36.54 17.98
CA GLN A 720 -25.18 -37.85 18.32
C GLN A 720 -26.69 -37.91 18.10
N THR A 721 -27.15 -38.90 17.34
CA THR A 721 -28.57 -39.26 17.27
C THR A 721 -28.82 -40.45 18.19
N ARG A 722 -29.83 -40.35 19.06
CA ARG A 722 -30.23 -41.44 19.97
C ARG A 722 -31.66 -41.88 19.67
N ASP A 723 -31.94 -43.17 19.88
CA ASP A 723 -33.29 -43.71 19.74
C ASP A 723 -34.19 -43.34 20.93
N GLU A 724 -35.46 -43.74 20.88
CA GLU A 724 -36.45 -43.51 21.94
C GLU A 724 -36.07 -44.16 23.29
N GLN A 725 -35.13 -45.11 23.29
CA GLN A 725 -34.62 -45.79 24.49
C GLN A 725 -33.31 -45.15 25.00
N GLY A 726 -32.81 -44.10 24.33
CA GLY A 726 -31.58 -43.37 24.69
C GLY A 726 -30.29 -44.02 24.18
N MET A 727 -30.38 -45.08 23.37
CA MET A 727 -29.23 -45.75 22.77
C MET A 727 -28.71 -44.95 21.59
N LEU A 728 -27.37 -44.88 21.45
CA LEU A 728 -26.72 -44.18 20.34
C LEU A 728 -27.00 -44.90 19.01
N VAL A 729 -27.58 -44.16 18.05
CA VAL A 729 -27.90 -44.63 16.70
C VAL A 729 -26.81 -44.26 15.72
N SER A 730 -26.34 -43.01 15.79
CA SER A 730 -25.22 -42.51 14.99
C SER A 730 -24.49 -41.40 15.72
N ASP A 731 -23.21 -41.22 15.42
CA ASP A 731 -22.39 -40.11 15.90
C ASP A 731 -21.67 -39.50 14.70
N HIS A 732 -22.02 -38.25 14.37
CA HIS A 732 -21.37 -37.47 13.30
C HIS A 732 -20.46 -36.37 13.87
N THR A 733 -20.07 -36.46 15.15
CA THR A 733 -19.11 -35.54 15.76
C THR A 733 -17.77 -35.70 15.06
N CYS A 734 -17.15 -34.63 14.53
CA CYS A 734 -15.96 -34.78 13.68
C CYS A 734 -14.81 -35.49 14.41
N VAL A 735 -14.54 -35.10 15.65
CA VAL A 735 -13.49 -35.72 16.49
C VAL A 735 -13.80 -37.16 16.91
N SER A 736 -15.01 -37.70 16.65
CA SER A 736 -15.28 -39.13 16.89
C SER A 736 -14.57 -40.04 15.89
N CYS A 737 -14.13 -39.51 14.75
CA CYS A 737 -13.34 -40.20 13.72
C CYS A 737 -11.98 -39.53 13.46
N HIS A 738 -11.92 -38.20 13.60
CA HIS A 738 -10.73 -37.38 13.38
C HIS A 738 -9.99 -37.10 14.69
N SER A 739 -9.54 -38.16 15.35
CA SER A 739 -8.73 -38.09 16.57
C SER A 739 -7.79 -39.28 16.67
N SER A 740 -6.67 -39.07 17.37
CA SER A 740 -5.66 -40.09 17.68
C SER A 740 -6.10 -41.16 18.70
N SER A 741 -7.30 -41.06 19.27
CA SER A 741 -7.83 -42.03 20.23
C SER A 741 -9.31 -42.35 19.96
N ASP A 742 -9.70 -43.62 20.11
CA ASP A 742 -11.10 -44.04 20.02
C ASP A 742 -11.89 -43.80 21.33
N THR A 743 -13.16 -44.22 21.34
CA THR A 743 -14.06 -44.05 22.50
C THR A 743 -13.64 -44.84 23.74
N ASP A 744 -12.81 -45.86 23.58
CA ASP A 744 -12.27 -46.68 24.67
C ASP A 744 -10.89 -46.17 25.15
N GLY A 745 -10.40 -45.08 24.55
CA GLY A 745 -9.10 -44.48 24.84
C GLY A 745 -7.93 -45.23 24.22
N LEU A 746 -8.18 -46.09 23.23
CA LEU A 746 -7.13 -46.79 22.50
C LEU A 746 -6.61 -45.92 21.36
N THR A 747 -5.29 -45.89 21.21
CA THR A 747 -4.60 -45.19 20.12
C THR A 747 -5.06 -45.71 18.76
N ARG A 748 -5.39 -44.81 17.85
CA ARG A 748 -5.74 -45.11 16.46
C ARG A 748 -5.15 -44.07 15.51
N VAL A 749 -5.02 -44.44 14.24
CA VAL A 749 -4.76 -43.47 13.16
C VAL A 749 -6.01 -42.61 12.96
N PRO A 750 -5.94 -41.27 13.04
CA PRO A 750 -7.05 -40.39 12.69
C PRO A 750 -7.54 -40.67 11.27
N ALA A 751 -8.87 -40.67 11.07
CA ALA A 751 -9.43 -40.93 9.75
C ALA A 751 -8.86 -39.96 8.70
N ALA A 752 -8.43 -40.50 7.56
CA ALA A 752 -7.78 -39.76 6.48
C ALA A 752 -6.47 -39.03 6.87
N GLN A 753 -5.79 -39.45 7.94
CA GLN A 753 -4.58 -38.78 8.46
C GLN A 753 -4.86 -37.31 8.83
N LEU A 754 -6.02 -37.05 9.46
CA LEU A 754 -6.46 -35.72 9.85
C LEU A 754 -6.95 -35.75 11.29
N ASP A 755 -6.18 -35.17 12.21
CA ASP A 755 -6.56 -34.99 13.61
C ASP A 755 -7.20 -33.60 13.81
N LEU A 756 -8.48 -33.55 14.20
CA LEU A 756 -9.22 -32.30 14.42
C LEU A 756 -9.41 -31.98 15.89
N THR A 757 -8.63 -32.59 16.77
CA THR A 757 -8.73 -32.36 18.22
C THR A 757 -8.26 -30.95 18.62
N ASN A 758 -8.72 -30.48 19.77
CA ASN A 758 -8.33 -29.22 20.37
C ASN A 758 -7.06 -29.31 21.24
N GLN A 759 -6.24 -30.35 21.05
CA GLN A 759 -4.99 -30.46 21.79
C GLN A 759 -3.95 -29.49 21.21
N PRO A 760 -2.99 -29.01 22.00
CA PRO A 760 -1.83 -28.30 21.45
C PRO A 760 -1.15 -29.15 20.36
N SER A 761 -0.81 -28.54 19.23
CA SER A 761 -0.11 -29.24 18.16
C SER A 761 1.31 -29.61 18.59
N LEU A 762 1.79 -30.75 18.12
CA LEU A 762 3.17 -31.19 18.35
C LEU A 762 4.19 -30.33 17.58
N ASP A 763 3.78 -29.69 16.49
CA ASP A 763 4.63 -28.80 15.69
C ASP A 763 4.74 -27.39 16.28
N ASN A 764 3.65 -26.90 16.87
CA ASN A 764 3.57 -25.59 17.49
C ASN A 764 2.51 -25.64 18.60
N ALA A 765 2.95 -25.59 19.86
CA ALA A 765 2.08 -25.70 21.02
C ALA A 765 1.13 -24.51 21.21
N ASP A 766 1.40 -23.36 20.58
CA ASP A 766 0.55 -22.17 20.63
C ASP A 766 -0.68 -22.30 19.72
N GLN A 767 -0.67 -23.29 18.82
CA GLN A 767 -1.75 -23.58 17.89
C GLN A 767 -2.39 -24.94 18.17
N LEU A 768 -3.71 -25.02 18.03
CA LEU A 768 -4.43 -26.29 18.17
C LEU A 768 -4.10 -27.25 17.02
N MET A 769 -4.15 -28.56 17.32
CA MET A 769 -3.87 -29.64 16.36
C MET A 769 -4.71 -29.50 15.09
N GLY A 770 -6.03 -29.34 15.23
CA GLY A 770 -6.92 -29.18 14.06
C GLY A 770 -6.55 -28.01 13.14
N PHE A 771 -6.00 -26.92 13.67
CA PHE A 771 -5.57 -25.78 12.85
C PHE A 771 -4.40 -26.16 11.95
N ARG A 772 -3.40 -26.83 12.55
CA ARG A 772 -2.17 -27.25 11.90
C ARG A 772 -2.46 -28.30 10.82
N GLU A 773 -3.29 -29.28 11.17
CA GLU A 773 -3.71 -30.39 10.32
C GLU A 773 -4.53 -29.93 9.09
N LEU A 774 -5.35 -28.89 9.24
CA LEU A 774 -6.12 -28.34 8.13
C LEU A 774 -5.25 -27.56 7.13
N LEU A 775 -4.28 -26.78 7.62
CA LEU A 775 -3.65 -25.70 6.84
C LEU A 775 -2.20 -25.96 6.46
N PHE A 776 -1.54 -26.95 7.06
CA PHE A 776 -0.14 -27.28 6.81
C PHE A 776 0.00 -28.70 6.28
N ASN A 777 1.14 -29.00 5.65
CA ASN A 777 1.42 -30.38 5.25
C ASN A 777 1.91 -31.15 6.45
N ASP A 778 1.58 -32.43 6.48
CA ASP A 778 1.95 -33.34 7.54
C ASP A 778 2.53 -34.65 6.94
N VAL A 779 2.77 -35.65 7.79
CA VAL A 779 3.28 -36.97 7.45
C VAL A 779 2.26 -38.05 7.79
N GLU A 780 2.19 -39.11 6.97
CA GLU A 780 1.31 -40.24 7.26
C GLU A 780 1.77 -40.93 8.54
N VAL A 781 0.85 -41.19 9.48
CA VAL A 781 1.13 -41.90 10.73
C VAL A 781 0.52 -43.31 10.72
N GLU A 782 1.14 -44.20 11.49
CA GLU A 782 0.66 -45.55 11.76
C GLU A 782 0.77 -45.92 13.25
N VAL A 783 0.00 -46.92 13.69
CA VAL A 783 0.06 -47.40 15.08
C VAL A 783 1.07 -48.54 15.18
N VAL A 784 2.17 -48.30 15.89
CA VAL A 784 3.20 -49.30 16.19
C VAL A 784 3.26 -49.50 17.71
N GLU A 785 3.01 -50.74 18.15
CA GLU A 785 3.00 -51.10 19.58
C GLU A 785 2.09 -50.22 20.47
N GLY A 786 1.01 -49.66 19.89
CA GLY A 786 0.05 -48.81 20.61
C GLY A 786 0.42 -47.32 20.65
N VAL A 787 1.46 -46.90 19.95
CA VAL A 787 1.88 -45.49 19.80
C VAL A 787 1.73 -45.07 18.34
N LEU A 788 1.33 -43.81 18.10
CA LEU A 788 1.35 -43.21 16.77
C LEU A 788 2.78 -42.78 16.43
N LEU A 789 3.29 -43.30 15.32
CA LEU A 789 4.59 -42.94 14.77
C LEU A 789 4.46 -42.61 13.28
N ASP A 790 5.35 -41.77 12.80
CA ASP A 790 5.50 -41.49 11.37
C ASP A 790 5.72 -42.80 10.60
N LYS A 791 4.91 -43.00 9.56
CA LYS A 791 5.04 -44.14 8.67
C LYS A 791 6.23 -43.94 7.77
N LEU A 792 7.20 -44.84 7.92
CA LEU A 792 8.42 -44.85 7.13
C LEU A 792 8.30 -45.83 5.97
N VAL A 793 8.61 -45.37 4.76
CA VAL A 793 8.72 -46.20 3.56
C VAL A 793 10.11 -46.10 2.95
N GLN A 794 10.50 -47.13 2.21
CA GLN A 794 11.78 -47.12 1.52
C GLN A 794 11.82 -46.01 0.47
N ALA A 795 12.83 -45.15 0.54
CA ALA A 795 13.07 -44.09 -0.43
C ALA A 795 13.38 -44.67 -1.81
N ILE A 796 13.01 -43.95 -2.86
CA ILE A 796 13.23 -44.34 -4.25
C ILE A 796 13.99 -43.26 -5.02
N ASP A 797 14.84 -43.66 -5.96
CA ASP A 797 15.55 -42.74 -6.85
C ASP A 797 14.63 -42.17 -7.95
N GLY A 798 15.16 -41.28 -8.79
CA GLY A 798 14.43 -40.69 -9.92
C GLY A 798 13.95 -41.69 -10.98
N ASN A 799 14.41 -42.95 -10.92
CA ASN A 799 14.00 -44.05 -11.79
C ASN A 799 13.03 -45.03 -11.08
N GLY A 800 12.67 -44.75 -9.82
CA GLY A 800 11.80 -45.60 -9.00
C GLY A 800 12.50 -46.80 -8.36
N ASN A 801 13.84 -46.86 -8.35
CA ASN A 801 14.58 -47.93 -7.68
C ASN A 801 14.72 -47.64 -6.18
N PRO A 802 14.64 -48.66 -5.30
CA PRO A 802 14.85 -48.47 -3.87
C PRO A 802 16.28 -47.99 -3.55
N ILE A 803 16.38 -47.04 -2.62
CA ILE A 803 17.65 -46.48 -2.14
C ILE A 803 18.09 -47.24 -0.88
N PHE A 804 19.39 -47.46 -0.77
CA PHE A 804 20.04 -48.12 0.36
C PHE A 804 21.21 -47.26 0.86
N GLU A 805 21.57 -47.40 2.13
CA GLU A 805 22.70 -46.69 2.73
C GLU A 805 24.01 -47.15 2.09
N THR A 806 24.91 -46.19 1.82
CA THR A 806 26.24 -46.44 1.28
C THR A 806 27.32 -45.83 2.17
N ASP A 807 28.51 -46.42 2.18
CA ASP A 807 29.69 -45.84 2.80
C ASP A 807 30.28 -44.66 1.97
N ASP A 808 31.37 -44.08 2.46
CA ASP A 808 32.07 -42.94 1.84
C ASP A 808 32.65 -43.29 0.44
N GLU A 809 32.81 -44.58 0.14
CA GLU A 809 33.27 -45.11 -1.14
C GLU A 809 32.13 -45.50 -2.09
N GLY A 810 30.87 -45.42 -1.64
CA GLY A 810 29.68 -45.72 -2.43
C GLY A 810 29.27 -47.21 -2.43
N GLU A 811 29.82 -48.04 -1.55
CA GLU A 811 29.44 -49.44 -1.37
C GLU A 811 28.29 -49.58 -0.37
N LEU A 812 27.43 -50.60 -0.54
CA LEU A 812 26.23 -50.79 0.29
C LEU A 812 26.60 -51.16 1.74
N ILE A 813 26.01 -50.45 2.70
CA ILE A 813 26.06 -50.84 4.11
C ILE A 813 25.07 -51.99 4.32
N LEU A 814 25.55 -53.08 4.92
CA LEU A 814 24.77 -54.29 5.16
C LEU A 814 24.43 -54.45 6.65
N ASP A 815 23.24 -54.95 6.94
CA ASP A 815 22.81 -55.33 8.29
C ASP A 815 23.55 -56.59 8.81
N THR A 816 23.23 -57.02 10.04
CA THR A 816 23.83 -58.20 10.67
C THR A 816 23.52 -59.53 9.96
N GLU A 817 22.58 -59.52 9.02
CA GLU A 817 22.14 -60.67 8.22
C GLU A 817 22.69 -60.61 6.78
N GLY A 818 23.42 -59.54 6.43
CA GLY A 818 24.05 -59.33 5.14
C GLY A 818 23.14 -58.68 4.10
N ASN A 819 22.00 -58.09 4.49
CA ASN A 819 21.11 -57.39 3.58
C ASN A 819 21.44 -55.88 3.54
N PRO A 820 21.33 -55.21 2.38
CA PRO A 820 21.48 -53.76 2.30
C PRO A 820 20.45 -53.01 3.17
N ILE A 821 20.90 -52.01 3.92
CA ILE A 821 20.05 -51.22 4.81
C ILE A 821 19.25 -50.20 3.98
N PRO A 822 17.90 -50.23 4.00
CA PRO A 822 17.09 -49.31 3.21
C PRO A 822 17.15 -47.89 3.78
N VAL A 823 17.27 -46.88 2.90
CA VAL A 823 17.04 -45.48 3.30
C VAL A 823 15.53 -45.30 3.45
N LEU A 824 15.10 -44.82 4.61
CA LEU A 824 13.69 -44.60 4.92
C LEU A 824 13.32 -43.12 4.75
N THR A 825 12.10 -42.87 4.30
CA THR A 825 11.52 -41.54 4.16
C THR A 825 10.05 -41.54 4.57
N THR A 826 9.52 -40.38 4.95
CA THR A 826 8.12 -40.21 5.34
C THR A 826 7.23 -40.07 4.11
N ILE A 827 5.95 -40.42 4.26
CA ILE A 827 4.93 -40.17 3.24
C ILE A 827 4.28 -38.82 3.56
N ARG A 828 4.33 -37.88 2.62
CA ARG A 828 3.71 -36.55 2.79
C ARG A 828 2.18 -36.62 2.68
N VAL A 829 1.51 -36.09 3.69
CA VAL A 829 0.08 -35.73 3.70
C VAL A 829 -0.04 -34.24 3.36
N ARG A 830 -0.95 -33.89 2.45
CA ARG A 830 -1.15 -32.49 2.03
C ARG A 830 -2.24 -31.85 2.88
N ALA A 831 -2.08 -30.56 3.19
CA ALA A 831 -3.11 -29.73 3.80
C ALA A 831 -4.46 -29.90 3.08
N THR A 832 -5.53 -30.04 3.85
CA THR A 832 -6.88 -30.24 3.32
C THR A 832 -7.59 -28.92 2.99
N ALA A 833 -7.13 -27.81 3.57
CA ALA A 833 -7.62 -26.46 3.33
C ALA A 833 -6.47 -25.50 2.93
N ARG A 834 -6.85 -24.35 2.38
CA ARG A 834 -5.91 -23.32 1.92
C ARG A 834 -6.29 -21.96 2.47
N ALA A 835 -5.37 -21.39 3.25
CA ALA A 835 -5.44 -20.00 3.67
C ALA A 835 -5.59 -19.06 2.47
N GLY A 836 -6.52 -18.12 2.59
CA GLY A 836 -6.84 -17.12 1.58
C GLY A 836 -7.77 -17.63 0.47
N SER A 837 -8.26 -18.87 0.45
CA SER A 837 -9.23 -19.32 -0.58
C SER A 837 -10.04 -20.57 -0.17
N ALA A 838 -11.32 -20.37 0.16
CA ALA A 838 -12.26 -21.45 0.38
C ALA A 838 -12.53 -22.26 -0.90
N ALA A 839 -12.66 -21.59 -2.04
CA ALA A 839 -12.88 -22.25 -3.34
C ALA A 839 -11.72 -23.17 -3.76
N ALA A 840 -10.49 -22.89 -3.30
CA ALA A 840 -9.33 -23.76 -3.52
C ALA A 840 -9.18 -24.87 -2.47
N SER A 841 -10.10 -24.98 -1.51
CA SER A 841 -10.09 -25.94 -0.39
C SER A 841 -11.03 -27.14 -0.66
N SER A 842 -11.07 -27.62 -1.90
CA SER A 842 -11.99 -28.69 -2.31
C SER A 842 -11.78 -30.01 -1.57
N ALA A 843 -10.56 -30.31 -1.11
CA ALA A 843 -10.29 -31.49 -0.30
C ALA A 843 -11.08 -31.47 1.03
N PHE A 844 -11.22 -30.30 1.65
CA PHE A 844 -12.07 -30.11 2.83
C PHE A 844 -13.57 -30.08 2.50
N PHE A 845 -14.00 -29.32 1.48
CA PHE A 845 -15.43 -29.09 1.23
C PHE A 845 -16.15 -30.24 0.50
N SER A 846 -15.48 -30.97 -0.40
CA SER A 846 -16.14 -32.00 -1.24
C SER A 846 -16.84 -33.11 -0.45
N PRO A 847 -16.30 -33.60 0.70
CA PRO A 847 -17.01 -34.54 1.56
C PRO A 847 -18.39 -34.05 2.03
N PHE A 848 -18.55 -32.75 2.31
CA PHE A 848 -19.81 -32.18 2.80
C PHE A 848 -20.79 -31.84 1.69
N THR A 849 -20.31 -31.50 0.49
CA THR A 849 -21.17 -31.12 -0.64
C THR A 849 -21.65 -32.33 -1.45
N THR A 850 -20.76 -33.29 -1.69
CA THR A 850 -21.02 -34.41 -2.61
C THR A 850 -20.49 -35.76 -2.11
N GLY A 851 -19.92 -35.82 -0.91
CA GLY A 851 -19.23 -37.00 -0.40
C GLY A 851 -19.86 -37.63 0.84
N SER A 852 -19.01 -38.18 1.71
CA SER A 852 -19.40 -39.00 2.87
C SER A 852 -20.00 -38.23 4.04
N HIS A 853 -19.87 -36.89 4.07
CA HIS A 853 -20.25 -36.03 5.19
C HIS A 853 -21.47 -35.15 4.85
N GLN A 854 -22.23 -35.50 3.81
CA GLN A 854 -23.39 -34.70 3.38
C GLN A 854 -24.39 -34.47 4.52
N GLY A 855 -24.68 -33.20 4.79
CA GLY A 855 -25.60 -32.76 5.84
C GLY A 855 -25.08 -32.86 7.27
N TRP A 856 -23.79 -33.17 7.48
CA TRP A 856 -23.21 -33.23 8.83
C TRP A 856 -22.89 -31.85 9.40
N LEU A 857 -22.52 -30.91 8.52
CA LEU A 857 -22.45 -29.48 8.83
C LEU A 857 -23.60 -28.76 8.12
N SER A 858 -24.21 -27.83 8.84
CA SER A 858 -25.20 -26.90 8.29
C SER A 858 -24.56 -25.93 7.30
N LYS A 859 -25.38 -25.28 6.47
CA LYS A 859 -24.90 -24.27 5.54
C LYS A 859 -24.28 -23.06 6.25
N ALA A 860 -24.75 -22.70 7.45
CA ALA A 860 -24.18 -21.63 8.27
C ALA A 860 -22.77 -21.99 8.77
N GLU A 861 -22.56 -23.21 9.24
CA GLU A 861 -21.23 -23.69 9.68
C GLU A 861 -20.24 -23.78 8.50
N LEU A 862 -20.68 -24.30 7.34
CA LEU A 862 -19.85 -24.36 6.14
C LEU A 862 -19.49 -22.96 5.62
N ARG A 863 -20.42 -22.01 5.70
CA ARG A 863 -20.18 -20.60 5.40
C ARG A 863 -19.12 -20.02 6.34
N LEU A 864 -19.20 -20.27 7.65
CA LEU A 864 -18.22 -19.77 8.64
C LEU A 864 -16.79 -20.26 8.33
N ILE A 865 -16.64 -21.52 7.92
CA ILE A 865 -15.34 -22.05 7.53
C ILE A 865 -14.88 -21.41 6.22
N ALA A 866 -15.78 -21.22 5.24
CA ALA A 866 -15.45 -20.58 3.98
C ALA A 866 -15.01 -19.11 4.16
N GLU A 867 -15.70 -18.34 5.00
CA GLU A 867 -15.35 -16.95 5.26
C GLU A 867 -13.99 -16.82 5.96
N TRP A 868 -13.72 -17.66 6.96
CA TRP A 868 -12.43 -17.73 7.64
C TRP A 868 -11.28 -18.06 6.68
N LEU A 869 -11.45 -19.09 5.84
CA LEU A 869 -10.46 -19.45 4.83
C LEU A 869 -10.24 -18.31 3.83
N ASP A 870 -11.30 -17.64 3.36
CA ASP A 870 -11.19 -16.57 2.37
C ASP A 870 -10.44 -15.33 2.89
N VAL A 871 -10.63 -14.96 4.17
CA VAL A 871 -9.95 -13.79 4.75
C VAL A 871 -8.50 -14.05 5.12
N GLY A 872 -8.08 -15.32 5.23
CA GLY A 872 -6.68 -15.68 5.40
C GLY A 872 -6.41 -16.84 6.35
N ALA A 873 -7.46 -17.46 6.90
CA ALA A 873 -7.36 -18.51 7.90
C ALA A 873 -6.51 -18.10 9.10
N GLN A 874 -6.68 -16.86 9.57
CA GLN A 874 -5.96 -16.33 10.71
C GLN A 874 -6.26 -17.17 11.95
N TYR A 875 -5.29 -17.26 12.87
CA TYR A 875 -5.53 -17.91 14.14
C TYR A 875 -6.39 -17.00 15.04
N TYR A 876 -6.03 -15.71 15.12
CA TYR A 876 -6.86 -14.64 15.66
C TYR A 876 -7.08 -13.52 14.62
N ASN A 877 -8.30 -13.01 14.53
CA ASN A 877 -8.63 -11.86 13.69
C ASN A 877 -8.54 -10.51 14.42
N ASN A 878 -8.35 -10.54 15.73
CA ASN A 878 -8.22 -9.36 16.59
C ASN A 878 -6.96 -9.52 17.46
N PRO A 879 -6.03 -8.55 17.46
CA PRO A 879 -4.82 -8.65 18.26
C PRO A 879 -5.13 -8.75 19.76
N PHE A 880 -6.21 -8.14 20.24
CA PHE A 880 -6.57 -8.19 21.67
C PHE A 880 -7.21 -9.50 22.13
N ASP A 881 -7.41 -10.45 21.21
CA ASP A 881 -7.86 -11.80 21.55
C ASP A 881 -6.68 -12.77 21.68
N THR A 882 -5.44 -12.34 21.38
CA THR A 882 -4.25 -13.18 21.52
C THR A 882 -3.90 -13.40 23.00
N PRO A 883 -3.49 -14.60 23.41
CA PRO A 883 -2.99 -14.85 24.75
C PRO A 883 -1.79 -13.95 25.07
N GLN A 884 -1.74 -13.42 26.28
CA GLN A 884 -0.63 -12.59 26.78
C GLN A 884 0.12 -13.37 27.86
N ASP A 885 1.45 -13.30 27.84
CA ASP A 885 2.36 -13.98 28.77
C ASP A 885 2.48 -13.33 30.15
#